data_AF-A0A954N275-F1
#
_entry.id   AF-A0A954N275-F1
#
_cell.length_a   1.000
_cell.length_b   1.000
_cell.length_c   1.000
_cell.angle_alpha   90.00
_cell.angle_beta   90.00
_cell.angle_gamma   90.00
#
_symmetry.space_group_name_H-M   'P 1'
#
loop_
_entity.id
_entity.type
_entity.pdbx_description
1 polymer ?
#
loop_
_entity_poly.entity_id
_entity_poly.type
_entity_poly.pdbx_seq_one_letter_code
_entity_poly.pdbx_strand_id
1 'polypeptide(L)'
;MSDMEIGNSKAGEWEFWIDVGGTFTDCLARTPEGEILTHKLLSSGLTPGVVAETPSPIQIVDPLRRGDPSDLWRNFACRLFDVEGNPLYAGRVVQFDAASGTLTLDKVLPVDLPKQARYELKGEEEAPVIAIRYLLKLPMSESIPPIQVRLGTTRGTNALLTRRGARTAFITTRGFKDVLLIATQDRPKLFDLAIKKPEPIFAETVEIDERIDAEGNVLCVPDQHRIREQLLALKELGIESLAICLLHAFCNGEHEELVERIAREVGFDEISVSSRLAPLIKLVSRGDTTVVDAYLNPVLRSYVRGIRRSVGDSSLKLMTSAGGLIDAEHFVGKDSILSGPAGGVIGFSRVAERAGFARSIGFDMGGTSTDVARFDGTYEREFETKKAGVRIVAPMLAVETVAAGGGSLCKFDGVKLVVGPESAGANPGPACYGRGGPLTVTDMNLFAGKIPQEDFPFPLDREIVRQKLQGLCDEIADSPLGAKYTPRELAAGFLQIANANMVRAIRNISVAKGYDPRDYTLVTFGGAGGQHACAVARTLGISRVLAHPLSGVLSAYGIGLADIRQFGEQMVLQPYSTEQLQSLETVFAGLEGSAREKILAEGVAAENIEPANRSLDLRYQGVETALNIPLPDDGDYSKAFEAQHRRIYGYVHPNRPLEIVTVRIEVVGTLPRREPACETRVERRPVAKRHSEVDFAGVSELTPIFKRAELHAGDLIEGPAIICEPTSTVVVDPGFQGQVLERGELLLTDLAGEQREEGETAVDPVRLEVFNNLFASIAEQMGTTLQRTSCSTNVKERLDFSCAIFTATGDLVVNAPHIPVHLGAMSVTVKRILQDNPDLAPGDVFVTNDPYRGGSHLPDVTVITPVHSAAGELLFLTASRAHHAEIGGIVPGSMPPFSKRLSEEGVLIRNFKLVDRGRSRETELEQLLTSGPYPTRRPADNLADVSAQVAANHTGVSQLLSLVERYGWPTVRAYMGHIQNAAATKM
;
A
#
# COMPACT_ATOMS: atom_id res chain seq x y z
N MET A 1 -47.20 -47.56 10.04
CA MET A 1 -46.99 -46.25 10.68
C MET A 1 -45.56 -46.20 11.18
N SER A 2 -44.67 -45.54 10.43
CA SER A 2 -43.51 -44.77 10.92
C SER A 2 -42.64 -44.48 9.70
N ASP A 3 -42.99 -43.42 8.96
CA ASP A 3 -42.07 -42.84 7.98
C ASP A 3 -41.20 -41.79 8.67
N MET A 4 -39.92 -41.85 8.30
CA MET A 4 -38.82 -41.01 8.75
C MET A 4 -39.05 -39.54 8.38
N GLU A 5 -38.98 -38.66 9.36
CA GLU A 5 -38.67 -37.24 9.16
C GLU A 5 -37.22 -37.11 8.71
N ILE A 6 -37.01 -36.96 7.41
CA ILE A 6 -35.76 -36.44 6.86
C ILE A 6 -35.75 -34.94 7.14
N GLY A 7 -34.78 -34.52 7.94
CA GLY A 7 -34.53 -33.11 8.28
C GLY A 7 -34.43 -32.26 7.03
N ASN A 8 -35.36 -31.30 6.91
CA ASN A 8 -35.39 -30.26 5.91
C ASN A 8 -34.15 -29.37 6.12
N SER A 9 -33.16 -29.45 5.22
CA SER A 9 -32.04 -28.50 5.20
C SER A 9 -32.62 -27.11 4.91
N LYS A 10 -32.42 -26.14 5.82
CA LYS A 10 -32.83 -24.75 5.58
C LYS A 10 -32.17 -24.26 4.30
N ALA A 11 -32.97 -23.95 3.27
CA ALA A 11 -32.52 -23.21 2.09
C ALA A 11 -31.83 -21.91 2.54
N GLY A 12 -30.69 -21.56 1.93
CA GLY A 12 -29.90 -20.38 2.30
C GLY A 12 -30.58 -19.07 1.91
N GLU A 13 -30.10 -17.95 2.45
CA GLU A 13 -30.42 -16.60 1.97
C GLU A 13 -29.41 -16.20 0.88
N TRP A 14 -29.76 -15.23 0.02
CA TRP A 14 -28.81 -14.65 -0.92
C TRP A 14 -27.74 -13.84 -0.19
N GLU A 15 -26.48 -14.02 -0.60
CA GLU A 15 -25.36 -13.26 -0.08
C GLU A 15 -24.64 -12.52 -1.20
N PHE A 16 -24.28 -11.27 -0.96
CA PHE A 16 -23.56 -10.41 -1.89
C PHE A 16 -22.27 -9.94 -1.26
N TRP A 17 -21.16 -10.19 -1.93
CA TRP A 17 -19.83 -9.75 -1.54
C TRP A 17 -19.32 -8.80 -2.62
N ILE A 18 -19.08 -7.55 -2.25
CA ILE A 18 -18.90 -6.47 -3.21
C ILE A 18 -17.64 -5.68 -2.86
N ASP A 19 -16.74 -5.51 -3.83
CA ASP A 19 -15.63 -4.57 -3.74
C ASP A 19 -15.84 -3.39 -4.69
N VAL A 20 -15.98 -2.18 -4.15
CA VAL A 20 -16.12 -0.94 -4.92
C VAL A 20 -14.76 -0.28 -5.06
N GLY A 21 -14.02 -0.68 -6.09
CA GLY A 21 -12.73 -0.11 -6.46
C GLY A 21 -12.83 1.26 -7.13
N GLY A 22 -11.68 1.86 -7.46
CA GLY A 22 -11.63 3.18 -8.11
C GLY A 22 -12.20 3.21 -9.53
N THR A 23 -12.11 2.09 -10.25
CA THR A 23 -12.57 1.98 -11.65
C THR A 23 -13.75 1.04 -11.80
N PHE A 24 -13.69 -0.14 -11.18
CA PHE A 24 -14.69 -1.19 -11.29
C PHE A 24 -15.27 -1.55 -9.91
N THR A 25 -16.55 -1.92 -9.93
CA THR A 25 -17.24 -2.58 -8.83
C THR A 25 -17.33 -4.06 -9.16
N ASP A 26 -16.75 -4.88 -8.29
CA ASP A 26 -16.74 -6.33 -8.40
C ASP A 26 -17.81 -6.88 -7.48
N CYS A 27 -18.86 -7.47 -8.05
CA CYS A 27 -19.96 -8.05 -7.30
C CYS A 27 -19.94 -9.57 -7.48
N LEU A 28 -19.93 -10.27 -6.35
CA LEU A 28 -20.06 -11.72 -6.28
C LEU A 28 -21.31 -12.03 -5.47
N ALA A 29 -22.20 -12.85 -6.01
CA ALA A 29 -23.38 -13.32 -5.30
C ALA A 29 -23.29 -14.83 -5.05
N ARG A 30 -23.71 -15.26 -3.87
CA ARG A 30 -23.99 -16.66 -3.57
C ARG A 30 -25.49 -16.86 -3.52
N THR A 31 -26.00 -17.78 -4.34
CA THR A 31 -27.43 -18.12 -4.36
C THR A 31 -27.80 -18.95 -3.11
N PRO A 32 -29.09 -19.06 -2.76
CA PRO A 32 -29.60 -19.97 -1.73
C PRO A 32 -29.12 -21.42 -1.87
N GLU A 33 -28.95 -21.87 -3.11
CA GLU A 33 -28.48 -23.21 -3.51
C GLU A 33 -26.95 -23.34 -3.40
N GLY A 34 -26.22 -22.23 -3.27
CA GLY A 34 -24.77 -22.19 -3.10
C GLY A 34 -23.98 -21.93 -4.39
N GLU A 35 -24.64 -21.62 -5.51
CA GLU A 35 -23.96 -21.23 -6.75
C GLU A 35 -23.31 -19.85 -6.59
N ILE A 36 -22.13 -19.66 -7.20
CA ILE A 36 -21.42 -18.38 -7.22
C ILE A 36 -21.62 -17.70 -8.56
N LEU A 37 -22.23 -16.52 -8.54
CA LEU A 37 -22.43 -15.66 -9.69
C LEU A 37 -21.53 -14.42 -9.57
N THR A 38 -21.06 -13.89 -10.69
CA THR A 38 -20.23 -12.69 -10.71
C THR A 38 -20.77 -11.65 -11.69
N HIS A 39 -20.62 -10.38 -11.34
CA HIS A 39 -20.91 -9.27 -12.23
C HIS A 39 -19.93 -8.12 -11.96
N LYS A 40 -19.32 -7.61 -13.03
CA LYS A 40 -18.33 -6.53 -12.98
C LYS A 40 -18.82 -5.36 -13.80
N LEU A 41 -18.84 -4.17 -13.20
CA LEU A 41 -19.31 -2.93 -13.84
C LEU A 41 -18.44 -1.75 -13.40
N LEU A 42 -18.61 -0.58 -14.04
CA LEU A 42 -17.86 0.62 -13.65
C LEU A 42 -18.38 1.15 -12.30
N SER A 43 -17.47 1.56 -11.41
CA SER A 43 -17.82 2.14 -10.10
C SER A 43 -18.56 3.47 -10.19
N SER A 44 -18.48 4.14 -11.34
CA SER A 44 -19.31 5.31 -11.64
C SER A 44 -20.80 4.96 -11.81
N GLY A 45 -21.15 3.67 -11.90
CA GLY A 45 -22.49 3.20 -12.28
C GLY A 45 -22.85 3.51 -13.74
N LEU A 46 -21.86 3.89 -14.57
CA LEU A 46 -22.03 4.01 -16.02
C LEU A 46 -21.96 2.61 -16.65
N THR A 47 -22.86 2.33 -17.58
CA THR A 47 -22.86 1.08 -18.34
C THR A 47 -22.66 1.39 -19.83
N PRO A 48 -21.44 1.24 -20.37
CA PRO A 48 -21.18 1.50 -21.78
C PRO A 48 -21.78 0.41 -22.67
N GLY A 49 -21.95 0.71 -23.96
CA GLY A 49 -22.33 -0.25 -24.99
C GLY A 49 -22.04 0.27 -26.40
N VAL A 50 -22.29 -0.59 -27.39
CA VAL A 50 -22.06 -0.28 -28.81
C VAL A 50 -23.32 -0.57 -29.60
N VAL A 51 -23.74 0.38 -30.43
CA VAL A 51 -24.89 0.22 -31.32
C VAL A 51 -24.48 -0.67 -32.48
N ALA A 52 -25.01 -1.90 -32.52
CA ALA A 52 -24.84 -2.78 -33.67
C ALA A 52 -25.77 -2.37 -34.82
N GLU A 53 -27.05 -2.12 -34.50
CA GLU A 53 -28.10 -1.83 -35.48
C GLU A 53 -29.13 -0.83 -34.93
N THR A 54 -29.82 -0.14 -35.84
CA THR A 54 -30.90 0.81 -35.54
C THR A 54 -32.18 0.43 -36.30
N PRO A 55 -33.03 -0.48 -35.75
CA PRO A 55 -34.18 -1.02 -36.47
C PRO A 55 -35.32 -0.02 -36.66
N SER A 56 -35.38 1.03 -35.84
CA SER A 56 -36.31 2.15 -36.00
C SER A 56 -35.67 3.45 -35.51
N PRO A 57 -36.25 4.63 -35.83
CA PRO A 57 -35.69 5.92 -35.43
C PRO A 57 -35.60 6.16 -33.92
N ILE A 58 -36.11 5.26 -33.08
CA ILE A 58 -36.08 5.36 -31.61
C ILE A 58 -35.47 4.11 -30.96
N GLN A 59 -34.87 3.20 -31.74
CA GLN A 59 -34.34 1.94 -31.22
C GLN A 59 -32.89 1.73 -31.61
N ILE A 60 -32.12 1.27 -30.64
CA ILE A 60 -30.76 0.75 -30.83
C ILE A 60 -30.72 -0.71 -30.37
N VAL A 61 -29.93 -1.53 -31.07
CA VAL A 61 -29.69 -2.93 -30.72
C VAL A 61 -28.25 -3.10 -30.30
N ASP A 62 -28.06 -3.68 -29.11
CA ASP A 62 -26.76 -4.11 -28.62
C ASP A 62 -26.80 -5.60 -28.29
N PRO A 63 -26.24 -6.47 -29.16
CA PRO A 63 -26.23 -7.91 -28.94
C PRO A 63 -25.53 -8.34 -27.65
N LEU A 64 -24.61 -7.53 -27.11
CA LEU A 64 -23.92 -7.83 -25.85
C LEU A 64 -24.84 -7.72 -24.62
N ARG A 65 -25.99 -7.04 -24.76
CA ARG A 65 -27.01 -6.92 -23.70
C ARG A 65 -28.07 -8.01 -23.72
N ARG A 66 -27.97 -8.98 -24.64
CA ARG A 66 -28.91 -10.11 -24.65
C ARG A 66 -28.78 -10.91 -23.36
N GLY A 67 -29.90 -11.10 -22.68
CA GLY A 67 -29.92 -11.79 -21.39
C GLY A 67 -29.73 -10.90 -20.16
N ASP A 68 -29.50 -9.59 -20.34
CA ASP A 68 -29.66 -8.62 -19.24
C ASP A 68 -31.09 -8.73 -18.66
N PRO A 69 -31.32 -8.44 -17.36
CA PRO A 69 -32.65 -8.53 -16.78
C PRO A 69 -33.66 -7.60 -17.46
N SER A 70 -34.86 -8.12 -17.70
CA SER A 70 -35.97 -7.39 -18.31
C SER A 70 -36.29 -6.10 -17.54
N ASP A 71 -36.49 -5.00 -18.26
CA ASP A 71 -36.78 -3.66 -17.71
C ASP A 71 -35.77 -3.09 -16.69
N LEU A 72 -34.59 -3.69 -16.52
CA LEU A 72 -33.53 -3.15 -15.63
C LEU A 72 -33.09 -1.73 -16.05
N TRP A 73 -32.91 -1.53 -17.36
CA TRP A 73 -32.38 -0.28 -17.92
C TRP A 73 -33.44 0.82 -18.07
N ARG A 74 -34.70 0.57 -17.70
CA ARG A 74 -35.77 1.55 -17.84
C ARG A 74 -35.46 2.82 -17.05
N ASN A 75 -35.75 3.97 -17.66
CA ASN A 75 -35.48 5.33 -17.16
C ASN A 75 -34.01 5.74 -17.07
N PHE A 76 -33.05 4.88 -17.42
CA PHE A 76 -31.64 5.26 -17.48
C PHE A 76 -31.44 6.34 -18.53
N ALA A 77 -30.61 7.34 -18.21
CA ALA A 77 -30.15 8.31 -19.19
C ALA A 77 -29.26 7.60 -20.21
N CYS A 78 -29.53 7.79 -21.50
CA CYS A 78 -28.75 7.25 -22.61
C CYS A 78 -28.09 8.38 -23.38
N ARG A 79 -26.76 8.33 -23.52
CA ARG A 79 -25.98 9.28 -24.32
C ARG A 79 -25.21 8.53 -25.40
N LEU A 80 -25.26 9.01 -26.64
CA LEU A 80 -24.45 8.47 -27.73
C LEU A 80 -23.29 9.41 -28.06
N PHE A 81 -22.18 8.84 -28.52
CA PHE A 81 -20.97 9.55 -28.88
C PHE A 81 -20.47 9.13 -30.26
N ASP A 82 -19.79 10.05 -30.95
CA ASP A 82 -19.05 9.76 -32.18
C ASP A 82 -17.70 9.07 -31.87
N VAL A 83 -16.92 8.81 -32.92
CA VAL A 83 -15.60 8.14 -32.83
C VAL A 83 -14.56 8.99 -32.10
N GLU A 84 -14.76 10.31 -32.08
CA GLU A 84 -13.89 11.30 -31.45
C GLU A 84 -14.32 11.59 -29.99
N GLY A 85 -15.46 11.04 -29.55
CA GLY A 85 -16.00 11.20 -28.21
C GLY A 85 -16.95 12.38 -28.03
N ASN A 86 -17.37 13.06 -29.12
CA ASN A 86 -18.34 14.14 -29.03
C ASN A 86 -19.78 13.60 -28.90
N PRO A 87 -20.65 14.24 -28.09
CA PRO A 87 -22.01 13.77 -27.86
C PRO A 87 -22.88 13.95 -29.11
N LEU A 88 -23.48 12.85 -29.59
CA LEU A 88 -24.41 12.80 -30.72
C LEU A 88 -25.89 12.81 -30.30
N TYR A 89 -26.20 12.31 -29.09
CA TYR A 89 -27.57 12.15 -28.60
C TYR A 89 -27.61 12.18 -27.06
N ALA A 90 -28.73 12.67 -26.51
CA ALA A 90 -29.04 12.54 -25.09
C ALA A 90 -30.56 12.37 -24.85
N GLY A 91 -30.94 11.22 -24.29
CA GLY A 91 -32.32 10.86 -23.96
C GLY A 91 -32.39 9.84 -22.82
N ARG A 92 -33.48 9.09 -22.74
CA ARG A 92 -33.74 8.05 -21.74
C ARG A 92 -34.25 6.77 -22.37
N VAL A 93 -33.99 5.65 -21.73
CA VAL A 93 -34.54 4.34 -22.09
C VAL A 93 -35.98 4.25 -21.59
N VAL A 94 -36.92 4.02 -22.49
CA VAL A 94 -38.35 3.85 -22.19
C VAL A 94 -38.70 2.38 -21.96
N GLN A 95 -38.08 1.49 -22.74
CA GLN A 95 -38.31 0.05 -22.71
C GLN A 95 -37.03 -0.69 -23.10
N PHE A 96 -36.81 -1.86 -22.49
CA PHE A 96 -35.71 -2.75 -22.82
C PHE A 96 -36.22 -4.16 -23.13
N ASP A 97 -35.86 -4.70 -24.30
CA ASP A 97 -36.12 -6.09 -24.68
C ASP A 97 -34.85 -6.95 -24.50
N ALA A 98 -34.86 -7.77 -23.46
CA ALA A 98 -33.76 -8.64 -23.07
C ALA A 98 -33.44 -9.74 -24.11
N ALA A 99 -34.41 -10.18 -24.92
CA ALA A 99 -34.21 -11.27 -25.87
C ALA A 99 -33.38 -10.81 -27.09
N SER A 100 -33.66 -9.59 -27.56
CA SER A 100 -32.97 -9.01 -28.72
C SER A 100 -31.77 -8.12 -28.32
N GLY A 101 -31.77 -7.58 -27.10
CA GLY A 101 -30.84 -6.54 -26.67
C GLY A 101 -31.27 -5.14 -27.16
N THR A 102 -32.56 -4.94 -27.42
CA THR A 102 -33.09 -3.69 -28.00
C THR A 102 -33.43 -2.69 -26.89
N LEU A 103 -32.86 -1.49 -26.98
CA LEU A 103 -33.20 -0.34 -26.14
C LEU A 103 -34.11 0.59 -26.95
N THR A 104 -35.32 0.84 -26.45
CA THR A 104 -36.22 1.84 -27.01
C THR A 104 -36.06 3.16 -26.25
N LEU A 105 -35.81 4.24 -26.98
CA LEU A 105 -35.46 5.55 -26.44
C LEU A 105 -36.64 6.53 -26.54
N ASP A 106 -36.62 7.56 -25.69
CA ASP A 106 -37.66 8.59 -25.60
C ASP A 106 -37.62 9.63 -26.74
N LYS A 107 -36.50 9.73 -27.47
CA LYS A 107 -36.29 10.67 -28.56
C LYS A 107 -35.78 9.97 -29.81
N VAL A 108 -35.93 10.66 -30.94
CA VAL A 108 -35.48 10.21 -32.24
C VAL A 108 -33.95 10.28 -32.33
N LEU A 109 -33.34 9.22 -32.86
CA LEU A 109 -31.91 9.10 -33.13
C LEU A 109 -31.48 10.00 -34.30
N PRO A 110 -30.23 10.47 -34.32
CA PRO A 110 -29.65 11.15 -35.48
C PRO A 110 -29.72 10.29 -36.75
N VAL A 111 -29.99 10.93 -37.89
CA VAL A 111 -30.16 10.25 -39.20
C VAL A 111 -28.85 9.57 -39.66
N ASP A 112 -27.71 10.18 -39.37
CA ASP A 112 -26.38 9.71 -39.76
C ASP A 112 -25.61 9.13 -38.55
N LEU A 113 -26.19 8.14 -37.86
CA LEU A 113 -25.51 7.49 -36.75
C LEU A 113 -24.32 6.66 -37.28
N PRO A 114 -23.08 6.85 -36.78
CA PRO A 114 -21.95 6.03 -37.19
C PRO A 114 -22.21 4.54 -36.94
N LYS A 115 -21.74 3.67 -37.84
CA LYS A 115 -21.71 2.23 -37.56
C LYS A 115 -20.87 1.98 -36.31
N GLN A 116 -21.40 1.18 -35.37
CA GLN A 116 -20.77 0.95 -34.06
C GLN A 116 -20.64 2.22 -33.20
N ALA A 117 -21.58 3.16 -33.34
CA ALA A 117 -21.69 4.30 -32.43
C ALA A 117 -21.75 3.83 -30.98
N ARG A 118 -20.99 4.51 -30.10
CA ARG A 118 -20.91 4.14 -28.69
C ARG A 118 -21.99 4.83 -27.91
N TYR A 119 -22.48 4.19 -26.84
CA TYR A 119 -23.42 4.80 -25.92
C TYR A 119 -23.09 4.49 -24.46
N GLU A 120 -23.62 5.31 -23.57
CA GLU A 120 -23.52 5.14 -22.12
C GLU A 120 -24.90 5.22 -21.48
N LEU A 121 -25.17 4.29 -20.57
CA LEU A 121 -26.34 4.31 -19.70
C LEU A 121 -25.95 4.79 -18.30
N LYS A 122 -26.75 5.68 -17.70
CA LYS A 122 -26.58 6.12 -16.30
C LYS A 122 -27.91 6.18 -15.57
N GLY A 123 -27.99 5.44 -14.46
CA GLY A 123 -29.08 5.50 -13.49
C GLY A 123 -28.76 6.39 -12.28
N GLU A 124 -29.76 6.55 -11.41
CA GLU A 124 -29.63 7.26 -10.12
C GLU A 124 -29.02 6.38 -9.03
N GLU A 125 -29.13 5.06 -9.17
CA GLU A 125 -28.61 4.08 -8.22
C GLU A 125 -27.07 4.02 -8.21
N GLU A 126 -26.53 3.63 -7.06
CA GLU A 126 -25.10 3.33 -6.88
C GLU A 126 -24.74 1.98 -7.53
N ALA A 127 -23.49 1.85 -8.00
CA ALA A 127 -23.03 0.65 -8.71
C ALA A 127 -23.28 -0.69 -7.96
N PRO A 128 -23.11 -0.80 -6.63
CA PRO A 128 -23.46 -2.01 -5.89
C PRO A 128 -24.93 -2.41 -6.03
N VAL A 129 -25.85 -1.44 -6.01
CA VAL A 129 -27.29 -1.71 -6.13
C VAL A 129 -27.64 -2.17 -7.54
N ILE A 130 -27.04 -1.55 -8.56
CA ILE A 130 -27.19 -1.98 -9.95
C ILE A 130 -26.73 -3.44 -10.08
N ALA A 131 -25.58 -3.80 -9.51
CA ALA A 131 -25.04 -5.15 -9.57
C ALA A 131 -25.91 -6.19 -8.83
N ILE A 132 -26.41 -5.84 -7.64
CA ILE A 132 -27.34 -6.69 -6.86
C ILE A 132 -28.59 -6.97 -7.70
N ARG A 133 -29.23 -5.92 -8.24
CA ARG A 133 -30.43 -6.06 -9.09
C ARG A 133 -30.16 -6.88 -10.35
N TYR A 134 -28.99 -6.68 -10.96
CA TYR A 134 -28.57 -7.45 -12.13
C TYR A 134 -28.53 -8.96 -11.82
N LEU A 135 -27.87 -9.34 -10.74
CA LEU A 135 -27.70 -10.75 -10.35
C LEU A 135 -29.00 -11.40 -9.83
N LEU A 136 -29.86 -10.63 -9.15
CA LEU A 136 -31.20 -11.08 -8.77
C LEU A 136 -32.19 -11.15 -9.94
N LYS A 137 -31.81 -10.61 -11.11
CA LYS A 137 -32.68 -10.42 -12.28
C LYS A 137 -33.93 -9.59 -11.98
N LEU A 138 -33.78 -8.55 -11.16
CA LEU A 138 -34.86 -7.68 -10.73
C LEU A 138 -34.88 -6.35 -11.50
N PRO A 139 -36.05 -5.86 -11.94
CA PRO A 139 -36.17 -4.52 -12.50
C PRO A 139 -35.99 -3.45 -11.40
N MET A 140 -35.69 -2.21 -11.81
CA MET A 140 -35.47 -1.09 -10.87
C MET A 140 -36.72 -0.70 -10.07
N SER A 141 -37.92 -1.00 -10.59
CA SER A 141 -39.19 -0.68 -9.95
C SER A 141 -39.57 -1.61 -8.79
N GLU A 142 -38.91 -2.77 -8.66
CA GLU A 142 -39.23 -3.75 -7.63
C GLU A 142 -38.36 -3.59 -6.38
N SER A 143 -38.89 -3.97 -5.22
CA SER A 143 -38.14 -3.99 -3.97
C SER A 143 -37.16 -5.16 -3.95
N ILE A 144 -35.94 -4.92 -3.45
CA ILE A 144 -34.95 -5.99 -3.21
C ILE A 144 -35.45 -6.82 -2.01
N PRO A 145 -35.50 -8.18 -2.11
CA PRO A 145 -35.85 -9.04 -0.98
C PRO A 145 -34.79 -8.96 0.14
N PRO A 146 -35.05 -9.52 1.33
CA PRO A 146 -34.03 -9.64 2.37
C PRO A 146 -32.80 -10.40 1.83
N ILE A 147 -31.64 -9.77 1.96
CA ILE A 147 -30.33 -10.30 1.53
C ILE A 147 -29.26 -9.95 2.56
N GLN A 148 -28.10 -10.60 2.43
CA GLN A 148 -26.90 -10.23 3.18
C GLN A 148 -25.88 -9.57 2.26
N VAL A 149 -25.46 -8.35 2.59
CA VAL A 149 -24.49 -7.58 1.81
C VAL A 149 -23.25 -7.33 2.65
N ARG A 150 -22.09 -7.71 2.11
CA ARG A 150 -20.76 -7.38 2.63
C ARG A 150 -20.04 -6.55 1.58
N LEU A 151 -19.61 -5.35 1.95
CA LEU A 151 -19.14 -4.36 0.98
C LEU A 151 -17.84 -3.70 1.42
N GLY A 152 -16.85 -3.66 0.53
CA GLY A 152 -15.67 -2.80 0.63
C GLY A 152 -15.83 -1.61 -0.30
N THR A 153 -15.30 -0.43 0.09
CA THR A 153 -15.40 0.75 -0.76
C THR A 153 -14.17 1.65 -0.71
N THR A 154 -13.77 2.13 -1.89
CA THR A 154 -12.72 3.15 -2.02
C THR A 154 -13.26 4.59 -1.92
N ARG A 155 -14.56 4.80 -1.62
CA ARG A 155 -15.17 6.14 -1.53
C ARG A 155 -14.43 7.07 -0.56
N GLY A 156 -14.08 6.58 0.64
CA GLY A 156 -13.31 7.35 1.62
C GLY A 156 -11.91 7.71 1.10
N THR A 157 -11.17 6.71 0.60
CA THR A 157 -9.85 6.90 -0.02
C THR A 157 -9.89 7.92 -1.16
N ASN A 158 -10.87 7.82 -2.06
CA ASN A 158 -11.01 8.71 -3.21
C ASN A 158 -11.37 10.15 -2.79
N ALA A 159 -12.26 10.32 -1.81
CA ALA A 159 -12.60 11.64 -1.27
C ALA A 159 -11.38 12.32 -0.62
N LEU A 160 -10.54 11.55 0.07
CA LEU A 160 -9.28 12.04 0.66
C LEU A 160 -8.28 12.45 -0.42
N LEU A 161 -8.06 11.60 -1.44
CA LEU A 161 -7.12 11.85 -2.53
C LEU A 161 -7.53 13.02 -3.42
N THR A 162 -8.83 13.14 -3.73
CA THR A 162 -9.36 14.19 -4.62
C THR A 162 -9.72 15.49 -3.90
N ARG A 163 -9.52 15.55 -2.58
CA ARG A 163 -9.91 16.68 -1.73
C ARG A 163 -11.41 17.04 -1.86
N ARG A 164 -12.27 16.02 -1.83
CA ARG A 164 -13.75 16.13 -1.93
C ARG A 164 -14.49 15.58 -0.71
N GLY A 165 -14.02 15.92 0.48
CA GLY A 165 -14.70 15.62 1.75
C GLY A 165 -15.50 16.81 2.25
N ALA A 166 -16.02 16.68 3.47
CA ALA A 166 -16.84 17.70 4.10
C ALA A 166 -16.01 18.90 4.53
N ARG A 167 -16.61 20.09 4.49
CA ARG A 167 -15.95 21.31 4.95
C ARG A 167 -15.81 21.28 6.47
N THR A 168 -14.60 20.94 6.93
CA THR A 168 -14.30 20.58 8.33
C THR A 168 -13.59 21.71 9.06
N ALA A 169 -13.90 21.92 10.35
CA ALA A 169 -13.12 22.80 11.22
C ALA A 169 -12.27 22.01 12.23
N PHE A 170 -11.03 22.45 12.44
CA PHE A 170 -10.12 21.92 13.44
C PHE A 170 -10.20 22.72 14.74
N ILE A 171 -10.50 22.08 15.86
CA ILE A 171 -10.61 22.71 17.17
C ILE A 171 -9.45 22.24 18.03
N THR A 172 -8.65 23.17 18.54
CA THR A 172 -7.44 22.84 19.30
C THR A 172 -7.18 23.80 20.47
N THR A 173 -6.18 23.48 21.29
CA THR A 173 -5.74 24.32 22.41
C THR A 173 -5.17 25.64 21.92
N ARG A 174 -5.43 26.72 22.65
CA ARG A 174 -4.82 28.03 22.38
C ARG A 174 -3.28 27.95 22.34
N GLY A 175 -2.70 28.58 21.32
CA GLY A 175 -1.26 28.55 20.99
C GLY A 175 -0.86 27.43 20.03
N PHE A 176 -1.81 26.56 19.63
CA PHE A 176 -1.56 25.39 18.77
C PHE A 176 -2.29 25.47 17.42
N LYS A 177 -2.87 26.63 17.05
CA LYS A 177 -3.57 26.84 15.77
C LYS A 177 -2.88 26.22 14.56
N ASP A 178 -1.58 26.47 14.40
CA ASP A 178 -0.84 26.06 13.20
C ASP A 178 -0.16 24.68 13.34
N VAL A 179 -0.44 23.91 14.40
CA VAL A 179 0.30 22.68 14.71
C VAL A 179 0.26 21.64 13.58
N LEU A 180 -0.90 21.48 12.92
CA LEU A 180 -1.03 20.56 11.78
C LEU A 180 -0.43 21.13 10.49
N LEU A 181 -0.32 22.45 10.35
CA LEU A 181 0.34 23.11 9.21
C LEU A 181 1.88 23.08 9.32
N ILE A 182 2.39 23.08 10.56
CA ILE A 182 3.81 22.92 10.87
C ILE A 182 4.21 21.44 10.71
N ALA A 183 3.35 20.52 11.14
CA ALA A 183 3.58 19.08 11.11
C ALA A 183 4.93 18.70 11.77
N THR A 184 5.80 17.97 11.06
CA THR A 184 7.14 17.56 11.55
C THR A 184 8.28 18.33 10.88
N GLN A 185 7.97 19.36 10.08
CA GLN A 185 8.93 20.12 9.26
C GLN A 185 9.69 19.27 8.20
N ASP A 186 9.22 18.06 7.90
CA ASP A 186 9.80 17.20 6.87
C ASP A 186 9.68 17.84 5.47
N ARG A 187 10.71 17.63 4.62
CA ARG A 187 10.73 18.10 3.23
C ARG A 187 10.69 16.91 2.28
N PRO A 188 9.52 16.56 1.71
CA PRO A 188 9.42 15.43 0.77
C PRO A 188 10.28 15.58 -0.48
N LYS A 189 10.47 16.83 -0.94
CA LYS A 189 11.35 17.18 -2.05
C LYS A 189 12.41 18.17 -1.55
N LEU A 190 13.54 17.61 -1.10
CA LEU A 190 14.61 18.36 -0.44
C LEU A 190 15.11 19.57 -1.25
N PHE A 191 15.24 19.40 -2.56
CA PHE A 191 15.89 20.37 -3.45
C PHE A 191 14.92 21.43 -4.01
N ASP A 192 13.62 21.32 -3.77
CA ASP A 192 12.63 22.30 -4.23
C ASP A 192 12.78 23.60 -3.42
N LEU A 193 13.42 24.64 -3.99
CA LEU A 193 13.62 25.92 -3.31
C LEU A 193 12.30 26.57 -2.85
N ALA A 194 11.22 26.36 -3.61
CA ALA A 194 9.87 26.82 -3.27
C ALA A 194 9.01 25.60 -2.85
N ILE A 195 9.08 25.24 -1.56
CA ILE A 195 8.31 24.13 -1.01
C ILE A 195 6.82 24.41 -1.15
N LYS A 196 6.11 23.54 -1.85
CA LYS A 196 4.64 23.50 -1.83
C LYS A 196 4.19 22.54 -0.74
N LYS A 197 3.69 23.09 0.38
CA LYS A 197 3.07 22.27 1.41
C LYS A 197 1.75 21.70 0.87
N PRO A 198 1.37 20.46 1.26
CA PRO A 198 0.03 19.96 1.00
C PRO A 198 -1.00 20.92 1.62
N GLU A 199 -2.08 21.19 0.89
CA GLU A 199 -3.21 21.94 1.45
C GLU A 199 -3.82 21.14 2.61
N PRO A 200 -4.17 21.81 3.73
CA PRO A 200 -4.86 21.17 4.83
C PRO A 200 -6.25 20.70 4.37
N ILE A 201 -6.73 19.60 4.96
CA ILE A 201 -8.07 19.06 4.70
C ILE A 201 -9.16 19.71 5.58
N PHE A 202 -8.76 20.61 6.48
CA PHE A 202 -9.68 21.46 7.25
C PHE A 202 -9.72 22.87 6.66
N ALA A 203 -10.88 23.50 6.71
CA ALA A 203 -11.10 24.85 6.18
C ALA A 203 -10.80 25.94 7.22
N GLU A 204 -11.09 25.68 8.50
CA GLU A 204 -10.98 26.66 9.58
C GLU A 204 -10.30 26.05 10.81
N THR A 205 -9.73 26.90 11.66
CA THR A 205 -9.17 26.50 12.95
C THR A 205 -9.68 27.39 14.07
N VAL A 206 -10.19 26.77 15.14
CA VAL A 206 -10.65 27.44 16.35
C VAL A 206 -9.78 27.02 17.52
N GLU A 207 -9.33 28.01 18.28
CA GLU A 207 -8.60 27.81 19.52
C GLU A 207 -9.52 27.93 20.73
N ILE A 208 -9.49 26.91 21.59
CA ILE A 208 -10.16 26.89 22.88
C ILE A 208 -9.16 27.34 23.94
N ASP A 209 -9.57 28.31 24.76
CA ASP A 209 -8.78 28.81 25.89
C ASP A 209 -8.90 27.82 27.05
N GLU A 210 -8.12 26.75 26.99
CA GLU A 210 -8.03 25.68 27.98
C GLU A 210 -6.60 25.21 28.14
N ARG A 211 -6.30 24.52 29.26
CA ARG A 211 -5.02 23.81 29.39
C ARG A 211 -5.11 22.62 30.34
N ILE A 212 -4.50 21.50 29.92
CA ILE A 212 -4.22 20.30 30.73
C ILE A 212 -2.69 20.09 30.74
N ASP A 213 -2.10 19.60 31.84
CA ASP A 213 -0.67 19.23 31.92
C ASP A 213 -0.40 17.79 31.44
N ALA A 214 0.86 17.34 31.48
CA ALA A 214 1.25 16.01 30.98
C ALA A 214 0.70 14.87 31.85
N GLU A 215 0.41 15.16 33.12
CA GLU A 215 -0.14 14.26 34.11
C GLU A 215 -1.68 14.20 34.09
N GLY A 216 -2.34 15.04 33.27
CA GLY A 216 -3.79 15.07 33.11
C GLY A 216 -4.51 16.04 34.05
N ASN A 217 -3.79 16.86 34.82
CA ASN A 217 -4.38 17.86 35.69
C ASN A 217 -4.83 19.09 34.89
N VAL A 218 -6.00 19.63 35.24
CA VAL A 218 -6.54 20.84 34.61
C VAL A 218 -5.80 22.07 35.14
N LEU A 219 -5.16 22.81 34.24
CA LEU A 219 -4.49 24.09 34.53
C LEU A 219 -5.39 25.28 34.19
N CYS A 220 -6.23 25.16 33.16
CA CYS A 220 -7.17 26.21 32.74
C CYS A 220 -8.46 25.58 32.21
N VAL A 221 -9.59 25.93 32.85
CA VAL A 221 -10.92 25.43 32.50
C VAL A 221 -11.48 26.24 31.32
N PRO A 222 -12.03 25.60 30.27
CA PRO A 222 -12.64 26.28 29.13
C PRO A 222 -13.93 27.04 29.49
N ASP A 223 -14.12 28.20 28.86
CA ASP A 223 -15.36 28.99 28.94
C ASP A 223 -16.42 28.48 27.95
N GLN A 224 -17.52 27.95 28.48
CA GLN A 224 -18.62 27.39 27.70
C GLN A 224 -19.36 28.42 26.84
N HIS A 225 -19.50 29.67 27.30
CA HIS A 225 -20.18 30.71 26.54
C HIS A 225 -19.37 31.05 25.30
N ARG A 226 -18.06 31.22 25.48
CA ARG A 226 -17.14 31.51 24.39
C ARG A 226 -17.04 30.36 23.39
N ILE A 227 -17.01 29.10 23.86
CA ILE A 227 -17.08 27.93 22.98
C ILE A 227 -18.35 27.98 22.13
N ARG A 228 -19.51 28.24 22.74
CA ARG A 228 -20.79 28.31 21.99
C ARG A 228 -20.77 29.38 20.91
N GLU A 229 -20.28 30.59 21.23
CA GLU A 229 -20.16 31.68 20.25
C GLU A 229 -19.24 31.29 19.07
N GLN A 230 -18.07 30.69 19.36
CA GLN A 230 -17.14 30.23 18.34
C GLN A 230 -17.77 29.16 17.43
N LEU A 231 -18.50 28.20 18.01
CA LEU A 231 -19.15 27.13 17.25
C LEU A 231 -20.34 27.64 16.42
N LEU A 232 -21.10 28.62 16.91
CA LEU A 232 -22.16 29.27 16.13
C LEU A 232 -21.58 29.99 14.90
N ALA A 233 -20.47 30.71 15.08
CA ALA A 233 -19.78 31.36 13.96
C ALA A 233 -19.32 30.34 12.89
N LEU A 234 -18.86 29.15 13.30
CA LEU A 234 -18.52 28.08 12.35
C LEU A 234 -19.75 27.58 11.57
N LYS A 235 -20.92 27.46 12.21
CA LYS A 235 -22.16 27.12 11.50
C LYS A 235 -22.54 28.16 10.46
N GLU A 236 -22.44 29.44 10.80
CA GLU A 236 -22.73 30.54 9.86
C GLU A 236 -21.78 30.54 8.65
N LEU A 237 -20.54 30.09 8.84
CA LEU A 237 -19.56 29.92 7.76
C LEU A 237 -19.83 28.69 6.87
N GLY A 238 -20.82 27.85 7.20
CA GLY A 238 -21.16 26.65 6.45
C GLY A 238 -20.19 25.48 6.71
N ILE A 239 -19.63 25.38 7.92
CA ILE A 239 -18.87 24.20 8.35
C ILE A 239 -19.85 23.04 8.58
N GLU A 240 -19.49 21.88 8.04
CA GLU A 240 -20.31 20.67 8.05
C GLU A 240 -19.95 19.74 9.21
N SER A 241 -18.65 19.64 9.54
CA SER A 241 -18.13 18.72 10.57
C SER A 241 -17.00 19.34 11.40
N LEU A 242 -16.79 18.79 12.60
CA LEU A 242 -15.80 19.26 13.56
C LEU A 242 -14.81 18.16 13.95
N ALA A 243 -13.53 18.54 14.02
CA ALA A 243 -12.45 17.71 14.56
C ALA A 243 -11.89 18.36 15.84
N ILE A 244 -12.15 17.74 17.00
CA ILE A 244 -11.74 18.27 18.31
C ILE A 244 -10.47 17.53 18.77
N CYS A 245 -9.35 18.26 18.87
CA CYS A 245 -8.06 17.74 19.34
C CYS A 245 -7.37 18.73 20.27
N LEU A 246 -7.54 18.54 21.57
CA LEU A 246 -6.92 19.34 22.62
C LEU A 246 -5.63 18.68 23.14
N LEU A 247 -4.68 19.48 23.60
CA LEU A 247 -3.42 19.01 24.15
C LEU A 247 -3.66 18.14 25.41
N HIS A 248 -2.92 17.04 25.53
CA HIS A 248 -3.03 16.07 26.64
C HIS A 248 -4.42 15.43 26.87
N ALA A 249 -5.37 15.59 25.94
CA ALA A 249 -6.70 14.98 26.03
C ALA A 249 -6.70 13.45 26.07
N PHE A 250 -5.61 12.80 25.63
CA PHE A 250 -5.44 11.35 25.76
C PHE A 250 -5.32 10.89 27.23
N CYS A 251 -4.87 11.75 28.14
CA CYS A 251 -4.84 11.49 29.58
C CYS A 251 -6.16 11.88 30.25
N ASN A 252 -6.75 13.01 29.84
CA ASN A 252 -7.98 13.55 30.39
C ASN A 252 -8.84 14.19 29.28
N GLY A 253 -9.89 13.48 28.86
CA GLY A 253 -10.77 13.89 27.76
C GLY A 253 -11.89 14.87 28.12
N GLU A 254 -12.04 15.26 29.39
CA GLU A 254 -13.21 16.01 29.88
C GLU A 254 -13.46 17.32 29.12
N HIS A 255 -12.40 18.06 28.76
CA HIS A 255 -12.52 19.28 27.98
C HIS A 255 -13.00 19.03 26.55
N GLU A 256 -12.58 17.94 25.90
CA GLU A 256 -13.06 17.61 24.55
C GLU A 256 -14.54 17.19 24.58
N GLU A 257 -14.95 16.41 25.58
CA GLU A 257 -16.34 15.99 25.79
C GLU A 257 -17.27 17.18 26.03
N LEU A 258 -16.79 18.19 26.77
CA LEU A 258 -17.52 19.45 26.97
C LEU A 258 -17.72 20.19 25.64
N VAL A 259 -16.68 20.30 24.81
CA VAL A 259 -16.78 20.95 23.49
C VAL A 259 -17.74 20.18 22.57
N GLU A 260 -17.67 18.84 22.56
CA GLU A 260 -18.59 18.00 21.80
C GLU A 260 -20.05 18.25 22.21
N ARG A 261 -20.34 18.26 23.52
CA ARG A 261 -21.69 18.49 24.03
C ARG A 261 -22.25 19.83 23.53
N ILE A 262 -21.47 20.91 23.64
CA ILE A 262 -21.90 22.23 23.17
C ILE A 262 -22.06 22.23 21.64
N ALA A 263 -21.19 21.55 20.89
CA ALA A 263 -21.32 21.43 19.44
C ALA A 263 -22.61 20.73 19.00
N ARG A 264 -23.02 19.66 19.71
CA ARG A 264 -24.31 19.01 19.47
C ARG A 264 -25.49 19.94 19.74
N GLU A 265 -25.42 20.72 20.82
CA GLU A 265 -26.46 21.71 21.15
C GLU A 265 -26.55 22.86 20.11
N VAL A 266 -25.44 23.20 19.47
CA VAL A 266 -25.38 24.18 18.37
C VAL A 266 -25.88 23.59 17.03
N GLY A 267 -26.00 22.26 16.93
CA GLY A 267 -26.53 21.56 15.75
C GLY A 267 -25.48 20.97 14.82
N PHE A 268 -24.28 20.66 15.31
CA PHE A 268 -23.34 19.79 14.59
C PHE A 268 -23.69 18.31 14.84
N ASP A 269 -23.94 17.57 13.76
CA ASP A 269 -24.20 16.13 13.83
C ASP A 269 -22.90 15.31 13.75
N GLU A 270 -21.93 15.81 12.98
CA GLU A 270 -20.70 15.12 12.60
C GLU A 270 -19.52 15.71 13.37
N ILE A 271 -19.15 15.04 14.47
CA ILE A 271 -18.12 15.50 15.42
C ILE A 271 -17.17 14.34 15.72
N SER A 272 -15.89 14.53 15.45
CA SER A 272 -14.82 13.59 15.76
C SER A 272 -14.01 14.12 16.94
N VAL A 273 -13.80 13.27 17.96
CA VAL A 273 -13.17 13.61 19.24
C VAL A 273 -11.90 12.78 19.43
N SER A 274 -10.76 13.46 19.60
CA SER A 274 -9.45 12.83 19.51
C SER A 274 -9.14 11.83 20.63
N SER A 275 -9.58 12.12 21.85
CA SER A 275 -9.42 11.28 23.05
C SER A 275 -10.14 9.93 22.95
N ARG A 276 -11.22 9.82 22.15
CA ARG A 276 -11.90 8.53 21.89
C ARG A 276 -11.38 7.81 20.65
N LEU A 277 -10.97 8.57 19.64
CA LEU A 277 -10.62 8.01 18.33
C LEU A 277 -9.19 7.46 18.26
N ALA A 278 -8.23 8.19 18.83
CA ALA A 278 -6.81 7.84 18.81
C ALA A 278 -6.13 8.41 20.06
N PRO A 279 -6.31 7.79 21.25
CA PRO A 279 -5.78 8.27 22.53
C PRO A 279 -4.25 8.10 22.65
N LEU A 280 -3.51 8.73 21.75
CA LEU A 280 -2.05 8.72 21.70
C LEU A 280 -1.49 10.05 22.18
N ILE A 281 -0.33 10.05 22.81
CA ILE A 281 0.40 11.28 23.20
C ILE A 281 0.75 12.20 22.00
N LYS A 282 0.89 11.63 20.79
CA LYS A 282 1.32 12.31 19.56
C LYS A 282 0.25 13.27 19.01
N LEU A 283 0.22 14.52 19.49
CA LEU A 283 -0.77 15.55 19.11
C LEU A 283 -0.97 15.68 17.59
N VAL A 284 0.12 15.64 16.81
CA VAL A 284 0.02 15.86 15.36
C VAL A 284 -0.60 14.65 14.65
N SER A 285 -0.17 13.43 14.96
CA SER A 285 -0.76 12.20 14.38
C SER A 285 -2.21 12.01 14.84
N ARG A 286 -2.50 12.31 16.12
CA ARG A 286 -3.85 12.30 16.69
C ARG A 286 -4.74 13.36 16.03
N GLY A 287 -4.23 14.58 15.84
CA GLY A 287 -4.95 15.66 15.16
C GLY A 287 -5.24 15.33 13.69
N ASP A 288 -4.25 14.90 12.91
CA ASP A 288 -4.43 14.49 11.51
C ASP A 288 -5.51 13.40 11.39
N THR A 289 -5.47 12.39 12.26
CA THR A 289 -6.47 11.30 12.29
C THR A 289 -7.88 11.80 12.60
N THR A 290 -8.00 12.70 13.58
CA THR A 290 -9.30 13.27 13.99
C THR A 290 -9.90 14.11 12.87
N VAL A 291 -9.06 14.86 12.14
CA VAL A 291 -9.51 15.65 10.99
C VAL A 291 -9.93 14.75 9.83
N VAL A 292 -9.15 13.70 9.50
CA VAL A 292 -9.52 12.73 8.45
C VAL A 292 -10.88 12.11 8.73
N ASP A 293 -11.13 11.72 9.99
CA ASP A 293 -12.40 11.12 10.38
C ASP A 293 -13.57 12.09 10.16
N ALA A 294 -13.49 13.31 10.71
CA ALA A 294 -14.52 14.34 10.55
C ALA A 294 -14.75 14.75 9.08
N TYR A 295 -13.69 14.74 8.29
CA TYR A 295 -13.71 15.10 6.87
C TYR A 295 -14.42 14.05 6.01
N LEU A 296 -14.30 12.78 6.37
CA LEU A 296 -14.83 11.66 5.57
C LEU A 296 -16.20 11.17 6.03
N ASN A 297 -16.53 11.28 7.32
CA ASN A 297 -17.79 10.77 7.88
C ASN A 297 -19.02 11.22 7.08
N PRO A 298 -19.22 12.51 6.73
CA PRO A 298 -20.42 12.93 6.01
C PRO A 298 -20.56 12.30 4.62
N VAL A 299 -19.43 12.13 3.90
CA VAL A 299 -19.40 11.49 2.57
C VAL A 299 -19.81 10.02 2.69
N LEU A 300 -19.25 9.30 3.67
CA LEU A 300 -19.55 7.89 3.89
C LEU A 300 -20.99 7.69 4.34
N ARG A 301 -21.50 8.52 5.25
CA ARG A 301 -22.89 8.47 5.72
C ARG A 301 -23.88 8.67 4.58
N SER A 302 -23.63 9.62 3.68
CA SER A 302 -24.46 9.83 2.49
C SER A 302 -24.46 8.60 1.58
N TYR A 303 -23.29 8.01 1.34
CA TYR A 303 -23.14 6.83 0.49
C TYR A 303 -23.86 5.60 1.08
N VAL A 304 -23.63 5.31 2.36
CA VAL A 304 -24.28 4.21 3.09
C VAL A 304 -25.79 4.39 3.11
N ARG A 305 -26.29 5.61 3.38
CA ARG A 305 -27.72 5.91 3.35
C ARG A 305 -28.33 5.70 1.96
N GLY A 306 -27.59 6.02 0.90
CA GLY A 306 -27.99 5.74 -0.48
C GLY A 306 -28.23 4.25 -0.72
N ILE A 307 -27.28 3.39 -0.33
CA ILE A 307 -27.42 1.94 -0.46
C ILE A 307 -28.54 1.40 0.43
N ARG A 308 -28.61 1.83 1.69
CA ARG A 308 -29.62 1.37 2.67
C ARG A 308 -31.04 1.65 2.19
N ARG A 309 -31.29 2.77 1.50
CA ARG A 309 -32.60 3.07 0.88
C ARG A 309 -33.03 2.01 -0.13
N SER A 310 -32.10 1.44 -0.88
CA SER A 310 -32.39 0.47 -1.94
C SER A 310 -32.45 -0.97 -1.43
N VAL A 311 -31.64 -1.34 -0.43
CA VAL A 311 -31.61 -2.71 0.14
C VAL A 311 -32.56 -2.91 1.34
N GLY A 312 -33.17 -1.85 1.87
CA GLY A 312 -34.15 -1.91 2.96
C GLY A 312 -33.55 -2.47 4.25
N ASP A 313 -34.30 -3.39 4.89
CA ASP A 313 -33.93 -4.04 6.16
C ASP A 313 -32.86 -5.15 6.01
N SER A 314 -32.25 -5.27 4.83
CA SER A 314 -31.17 -6.21 4.57
C SER A 314 -29.95 -5.95 5.46
N SER A 315 -29.22 -7.02 5.77
CA SER A 315 -27.94 -6.92 6.47
C SER A 315 -26.92 -6.22 5.56
N LEU A 316 -26.29 -5.16 6.06
CA LEU A 316 -25.27 -4.40 5.32
C LEU A 316 -24.06 -4.20 6.23
N LYS A 317 -23.01 -4.98 5.97
CA LYS A 317 -21.73 -4.88 6.65
C LYS A 317 -20.67 -4.29 5.73
N LEU A 318 -19.83 -3.43 6.28
CA LEU A 318 -18.74 -2.77 5.57
C LEU A 318 -17.39 -3.35 6.02
N MET A 319 -16.49 -3.54 5.05
CA MET A 319 -15.10 -3.90 5.29
C MET A 319 -14.36 -2.68 5.86
N THR A 320 -13.55 -2.91 6.88
CA THR A 320 -12.65 -1.92 7.47
C THR A 320 -11.22 -2.09 6.96
N SER A 321 -10.40 -1.05 7.09
CA SER A 321 -8.96 -1.09 6.80
C SER A 321 -8.21 -2.20 7.55
N ALA A 322 -8.74 -2.62 8.71
CA ALA A 322 -8.14 -3.66 9.56
C ALA A 322 -8.44 -5.10 9.08
N GLY A 323 -9.25 -5.28 8.03
CA GLY A 323 -9.63 -6.59 7.52
C GLY A 323 -10.79 -7.27 8.27
N GLY A 324 -11.59 -6.48 8.99
CA GLY A 324 -12.79 -6.94 9.69
C GLY A 324 -14.06 -6.29 9.13
N LEU A 325 -15.19 -6.97 9.33
CA LEU A 325 -16.53 -6.44 9.00
C LEU A 325 -17.16 -5.71 10.19
N ILE A 326 -17.87 -4.62 9.91
CA ILE A 326 -18.67 -3.88 10.89
C ILE A 326 -20.03 -3.50 10.28
N ASP A 327 -21.07 -3.30 11.09
CA ASP A 327 -22.33 -2.76 10.60
C ASP A 327 -22.14 -1.37 9.96
N ALA A 328 -22.88 -1.11 8.89
CA ALA A 328 -22.78 0.12 8.15
C ALA A 328 -23.08 1.39 8.98
N GLU A 329 -23.83 1.26 10.07
CA GLU A 329 -24.11 2.36 11.00
C GLU A 329 -22.93 2.70 11.91
N HIS A 330 -21.98 1.79 12.11
CA HIS A 330 -20.78 2.03 12.91
C HIS A 330 -19.53 2.32 12.06
N PHE A 331 -19.66 2.37 10.73
CA PHE A 331 -18.55 2.64 9.83
C PHE A 331 -18.11 4.10 9.86
N VAL A 332 -16.82 4.33 10.13
CA VAL A 332 -16.23 5.67 10.30
C VAL A 332 -15.11 5.94 9.31
N GLY A 333 -14.78 7.22 9.14
CA GLY A 333 -13.86 7.77 8.17
C GLY A 333 -12.47 7.15 8.23
N LYS A 334 -11.87 7.12 9.43
CA LYS A 334 -10.51 6.60 9.61
C LYS A 334 -10.36 5.11 9.23
N ASP A 335 -11.44 4.33 9.36
CA ASP A 335 -11.45 2.88 9.11
C ASP A 335 -11.87 2.53 7.67
N SER A 336 -12.14 3.54 6.84
CA SER A 336 -12.57 3.37 5.43
C SER A 336 -11.42 3.38 4.43
N ILE A 337 -10.23 3.80 4.87
CA ILE A 337 -9.08 4.02 3.98
C ILE A 337 -8.46 2.67 3.61
N LEU A 338 -8.41 2.36 2.31
CA LEU A 338 -7.93 1.07 1.79
C LEU A 338 -8.75 -0.16 2.24
N SER A 339 -10.05 0.00 2.52
CA SER A 339 -10.91 -1.15 2.86
C SER A 339 -11.09 -2.17 1.71
N GLY A 340 -11.00 -1.73 0.45
CA GLY A 340 -11.08 -2.64 -0.71
C GLY A 340 -9.87 -3.60 -0.78
N PRO A 341 -8.63 -3.07 -0.82
CA PRO A 341 -7.42 -3.89 -0.75
C PRO A 341 -7.35 -4.81 0.47
N ALA A 342 -7.89 -4.39 1.63
CA ALA A 342 -8.03 -5.26 2.80
C ALA A 342 -8.80 -6.55 2.48
N GLY A 343 -9.85 -6.48 1.67
CA GLY A 343 -10.54 -7.65 1.11
C GLY A 343 -9.62 -8.56 0.32
N GLY A 344 -8.78 -8.00 -0.55
CA GLY A 344 -7.76 -8.74 -1.29
C GLY A 344 -6.78 -9.48 -0.38
N VAL A 345 -6.35 -8.85 0.72
CA VAL A 345 -5.47 -9.47 1.73
C VAL A 345 -6.11 -10.70 2.36
N ILE A 346 -7.37 -10.59 2.79
CA ILE A 346 -8.12 -11.74 3.33
C ILE A 346 -8.28 -12.82 2.24
N GLY A 347 -8.60 -12.42 1.00
CA GLY A 347 -8.80 -13.32 -0.13
C GLY A 347 -7.57 -14.18 -0.41
N PHE A 348 -6.41 -13.55 -0.66
CA PHE A 348 -5.21 -14.28 -1.04
C PHE A 348 -4.67 -15.14 0.11
N SER A 349 -4.77 -14.67 1.36
CA SER A 349 -4.30 -15.43 2.52
C SER A 349 -5.09 -16.73 2.66
N ARG A 350 -6.43 -16.65 2.58
CA ARG A 350 -7.32 -17.81 2.71
C ARG A 350 -7.20 -18.78 1.54
N VAL A 351 -7.01 -18.27 0.32
CA VAL A 351 -6.76 -19.11 -0.86
C VAL A 351 -5.45 -19.88 -0.69
N ALA A 352 -4.37 -19.22 -0.26
CA ALA A 352 -3.08 -19.87 -0.04
C ALA A 352 -3.17 -20.94 1.05
N GLU A 353 -3.76 -20.62 2.22
CA GLU A 353 -3.93 -21.57 3.33
C GLU A 353 -4.70 -22.82 2.88
N ARG A 354 -5.80 -22.64 2.15
CA ARG A 354 -6.62 -23.74 1.64
C ARG A 354 -5.90 -24.61 0.60
N ALA A 355 -5.01 -24.01 -0.17
CA ALA A 355 -4.14 -24.73 -1.11
C ALA A 355 -2.93 -25.39 -0.43
N GLY A 356 -2.79 -25.27 0.89
CA GLY A 356 -1.71 -25.89 1.68
C GLY A 356 -0.45 -25.04 1.83
N PHE A 357 -0.52 -23.73 1.55
CA PHE A 357 0.59 -22.79 1.69
C PHE A 357 0.37 -21.86 2.88
N ALA A 358 1.14 -22.03 3.94
CA ALA A 358 1.08 -21.18 5.14
C ALA A 358 1.67 -19.77 4.93
N ARG A 359 2.53 -19.61 3.91
CA ARG A 359 3.24 -18.37 3.58
C ARG A 359 2.92 -17.91 2.18
N SER A 360 2.40 -16.69 2.05
CA SER A 360 2.04 -16.12 0.76
C SER A 360 2.29 -14.62 0.66
N ILE A 361 2.53 -14.18 -0.57
CA ILE A 361 2.58 -12.76 -0.95
C ILE A 361 1.43 -12.53 -1.93
N GLY A 362 0.52 -11.64 -1.59
CA GLY A 362 -0.55 -11.19 -2.48
C GLY A 362 -0.02 -10.20 -3.52
N PHE A 363 -0.44 -10.37 -4.76
CA PHE A 363 -0.12 -9.51 -5.90
C PHE A 363 -1.41 -9.18 -6.67
N ASP A 364 -2.03 -8.05 -6.31
CA ASP A 364 -3.24 -7.54 -6.95
C ASP A 364 -2.87 -6.48 -7.99
N MET A 365 -2.97 -6.79 -9.28
CA MET A 365 -2.74 -5.79 -10.32
C MET A 365 -4.03 -5.47 -11.06
N GLY A 366 -4.50 -4.23 -10.84
CA GLY A 366 -5.66 -3.66 -11.51
C GLY A 366 -5.31 -2.78 -12.71
N GLY A 367 -6.26 -1.93 -13.10
CA GLY A 367 -6.08 -0.97 -14.20
C GLY A 367 -5.27 0.29 -13.82
N THR A 368 -5.11 0.60 -12.54
CA THR A 368 -4.50 1.88 -12.11
C THR A 368 -3.25 1.69 -11.27
N SER A 369 -3.27 0.68 -10.41
CA SER A 369 -2.23 0.40 -9.41
C SER A 369 -2.07 -1.10 -9.23
N THR A 370 -1.00 -1.46 -8.51
CA THR A 370 -0.81 -2.79 -7.95
C THR A 370 -0.75 -2.67 -6.42
N ASP A 371 -1.49 -3.53 -5.73
CA ASP A 371 -1.47 -3.68 -4.28
C ASP A 371 -0.75 -4.98 -3.90
N VAL A 372 0.21 -4.89 -2.98
CA VAL A 372 0.97 -6.04 -2.49
C VAL A 372 0.95 -6.13 -0.97
N ALA A 373 0.84 -7.35 -0.46
CA ALA A 373 0.80 -7.64 0.97
C ALA A 373 1.38 -9.02 1.27
N ARG A 374 1.83 -9.23 2.51
CA ARG A 374 2.47 -10.47 2.96
C ARG A 374 1.62 -11.15 4.04
N PHE A 375 1.61 -12.49 4.03
CA PHE A 375 0.96 -13.32 5.03
C PHE A 375 1.86 -14.50 5.41
N ASP A 376 2.02 -14.76 6.70
CA ASP A 376 2.83 -15.85 7.29
C ASP A 376 2.13 -16.37 8.55
N GLY A 377 0.90 -16.89 8.38
CA GLY A 377 0.01 -17.35 9.45
C GLY A 377 -0.70 -16.25 10.25
N THR A 378 -0.18 -15.02 10.25
CA THR A 378 -0.83 -13.85 10.85
C THR A 378 -0.86 -12.68 9.86
N TYR A 379 -1.85 -11.81 10.02
CA TYR A 379 -1.96 -10.59 9.22
C TYR A 379 -0.98 -9.54 9.71
N GLU A 380 -0.14 -9.03 8.81
CA GLU A 380 0.70 -7.88 9.11
C GLU A 380 -0.14 -6.60 9.15
N ARG A 381 0.08 -5.78 10.18
CA ARG A 381 -0.68 -4.55 10.42
C ARG A 381 0.23 -3.36 10.66
N GLU A 382 -0.24 -2.21 10.21
CA GLU A 382 0.33 -0.89 10.49
C GLU A 382 -0.67 -0.11 11.34
N PHE A 383 -0.18 0.55 12.39
CA PHE A 383 -1.02 1.32 13.33
C PHE A 383 -0.91 2.83 13.12
N GLU A 384 0.06 3.27 12.32
CA GLU A 384 0.24 4.66 11.89
C GLU A 384 0.69 4.64 10.43
N THR A 385 -0.07 5.28 9.54
CA THR A 385 0.24 5.36 8.10
C THR A 385 0.11 6.79 7.59
N LYS A 386 0.72 7.10 6.43
CA LYS A 386 0.57 8.40 5.75
C LYS A 386 -0.07 8.17 4.38
N LYS A 387 -1.24 8.74 4.14
CA LYS A 387 -1.97 8.65 2.85
C LYS A 387 -2.42 10.04 2.42
N ALA A 388 -2.23 10.37 1.14
CA ALA A 388 -2.51 11.71 0.59
C ALA A 388 -1.83 12.88 1.37
N GLY A 389 -0.67 12.61 1.96
CA GLY A 389 0.08 13.56 2.80
C GLY A 389 -0.44 13.71 4.23
N VAL A 390 -1.50 13.00 4.62
CA VAL A 390 -2.12 13.07 5.95
C VAL A 390 -1.82 11.80 6.75
N ARG A 391 -1.50 11.94 8.04
CA ARG A 391 -1.27 10.78 8.92
C ARG A 391 -2.59 10.22 9.44
N ILE A 392 -2.66 8.90 9.55
CA ILE A 392 -3.82 8.19 10.04
C ILE A 392 -3.36 7.15 11.04
N VAL A 393 -3.86 7.25 12.25
CA VAL A 393 -3.64 6.32 13.35
C VAL A 393 -4.89 5.45 13.47
N ALA A 394 -4.81 4.26 12.89
CA ALA A 394 -5.81 3.21 13.00
C ALA A 394 -5.15 1.89 12.64
N PRO A 395 -5.63 0.74 13.17
CA PRO A 395 -5.17 -0.55 12.69
C PRO A 395 -5.54 -0.73 11.21
N MET A 396 -4.53 -0.92 10.37
CA MET A 396 -4.70 -1.18 8.95
C MET A 396 -3.91 -2.43 8.56
N LEU A 397 -4.44 -3.23 7.65
CA LEU A 397 -3.64 -4.26 7.01
C LEU A 397 -2.49 -3.61 6.23
N ALA A 398 -1.29 -4.16 6.38
CA ALA A 398 -0.10 -3.65 5.73
C ALA A 398 -0.16 -3.94 4.22
N VAL A 399 -0.65 -2.95 3.47
CA VAL A 399 -0.75 -2.98 2.01
C VAL A 399 0.12 -1.89 1.42
N GLU A 400 1.07 -2.31 0.58
CA GLU A 400 1.88 -1.40 -0.22
C GLU A 400 1.25 -1.25 -1.60
N THR A 401 0.97 -0.01 -1.99
CA THR A 401 0.38 0.31 -3.30
C THR A 401 1.42 0.97 -4.18
N VAL A 402 1.64 0.44 -5.38
CA VAL A 402 2.51 1.04 -6.40
C VAL A 402 1.69 1.53 -7.59
N ALA A 403 2.07 2.69 -8.14
CA ALA A 403 1.47 3.29 -9.33
C ALA A 403 1.89 2.57 -10.64
N ALA A 404 1.80 1.24 -10.64
CA ALA A 404 2.03 0.36 -11.78
C ALA A 404 0.78 -0.52 -11.93
N GLY A 405 -0.08 -0.22 -12.89
CA GLY A 405 -1.25 -1.01 -13.25
C GLY A 405 -1.37 -1.10 -14.77
N GLY A 406 -2.43 -1.75 -15.27
CA GLY A 406 -2.64 -1.90 -16.72
C GLY A 406 -2.68 -0.56 -17.48
N GLY A 407 -3.28 0.47 -16.89
CA GLY A 407 -3.39 1.81 -17.46
C GLY A 407 -2.24 2.74 -17.16
N SER A 408 -1.15 2.30 -16.50
CA SER A 408 0.03 3.16 -16.28
C SER A 408 0.63 3.59 -17.62
N LEU A 409 0.89 4.89 -17.76
CA LEU A 409 1.37 5.47 -19.02
C LEU A 409 2.79 5.00 -19.34
N CYS A 410 3.03 4.62 -20.60
CA CYS A 410 4.34 4.29 -21.15
C CYS A 410 4.80 5.46 -22.03
N LYS A 411 5.87 6.17 -21.62
CA LYS A 411 6.38 7.36 -22.32
C LYS A 411 7.90 7.43 -22.33
N PHE A 412 8.43 8.30 -23.18
CA PHE A 412 9.83 8.73 -23.21
C PHE A 412 9.92 10.17 -22.69
N ASP A 413 10.87 10.46 -21.81
CA ASP A 413 11.03 11.81 -21.20
C ASP A 413 12.12 12.66 -21.88
N GLY A 414 12.67 12.19 -23.00
CA GLY A 414 13.82 12.80 -23.69
C GLY A 414 15.16 12.14 -23.35
N VAL A 415 15.25 11.38 -22.25
CA VAL A 415 16.50 10.72 -21.80
C VAL A 415 16.28 9.23 -21.48
N LYS A 416 15.12 8.84 -20.99
CA LYS A 416 14.82 7.45 -20.64
C LYS A 416 13.36 7.08 -20.84
N LEU A 417 13.10 5.78 -20.87
CA LEU A 417 11.76 5.21 -20.85
C LEU A 417 11.18 5.26 -19.43
N VAL A 418 9.90 5.61 -19.32
CA VAL A 418 9.19 5.75 -18.04
C VAL A 418 7.84 5.05 -18.11
N VAL A 419 7.51 4.31 -17.05
CA VAL A 419 6.18 3.73 -16.82
C VAL A 419 5.58 4.31 -15.55
N GLY A 420 4.41 4.95 -15.67
CA GLY A 420 3.75 5.64 -14.56
C GLY A 420 4.48 6.93 -14.11
N PRO A 421 4.13 7.53 -12.95
CA PRO A 421 3.06 7.11 -12.04
C PRO A 421 1.65 7.49 -12.54
N GLU A 422 1.56 8.28 -13.60
CA GLU A 422 0.29 8.67 -14.22
C GLU A 422 -0.42 7.45 -14.82
N SER A 423 -1.75 7.43 -14.75
CA SER A 423 -2.61 6.37 -15.29
C SER A 423 -3.68 6.94 -16.21
N ALA A 424 -4.00 6.22 -17.28
CA ALA A 424 -5.08 6.56 -18.20
C ALA A 424 -6.48 6.21 -17.64
N GLY A 425 -6.55 5.49 -16.52
CA GLY A 425 -7.80 5.02 -15.92
C GLY A 425 -8.64 4.17 -16.88
N ALA A 426 -9.97 4.31 -16.82
CA ALA A 426 -10.89 3.72 -17.81
C ALA A 426 -11.40 4.71 -18.85
N ASN A 427 -11.20 6.02 -18.64
CA ASN A 427 -11.60 7.07 -19.58
C ASN A 427 -10.58 8.22 -19.55
N PRO A 428 -9.84 8.47 -20.66
CA PRO A 428 -9.94 7.79 -21.96
C PRO A 428 -9.49 6.33 -21.93
N GLY A 429 -8.72 5.92 -20.92
CA GLY A 429 -8.17 4.56 -20.81
C GLY A 429 -7.01 4.28 -21.76
N PRO A 430 -6.53 3.02 -21.83
CA PRO A 430 -5.52 2.57 -22.78
C PRO A 430 -5.83 2.95 -24.24
N ALA A 431 -4.79 3.13 -25.06
CA ALA A 431 -4.96 3.44 -26.48
C ALA A 431 -5.82 2.40 -27.20
N CYS A 432 -5.66 1.12 -26.85
CA CYS A 432 -6.41 0.01 -27.41
C CYS A 432 -7.91 0.03 -27.10
N TYR A 433 -8.38 0.87 -26.16
CA TYR A 433 -9.81 1.06 -25.92
C TYR A 433 -10.46 1.95 -26.99
N GLY A 434 -9.65 2.59 -27.85
CA GLY A 434 -10.13 3.39 -28.98
C GLY A 434 -10.84 4.67 -28.55
N ARG A 435 -10.46 5.28 -27.42
CA ARG A 435 -11.02 6.55 -26.90
C ARG A 435 -10.01 7.70 -26.95
N GLY A 436 -9.02 7.63 -27.86
CA GLY A 436 -7.93 8.60 -27.94
C GLY A 436 -6.89 8.51 -26.81
N GLY A 437 -6.90 7.43 -26.02
CA GLY A 437 -6.02 7.21 -24.86
C GLY A 437 -4.52 7.10 -25.20
N PRO A 438 -3.61 7.34 -24.24
CA PRO A 438 -2.16 7.21 -24.42
C PRO A 438 -1.70 5.73 -24.45
N LEU A 439 -0.42 5.48 -24.77
CA LEU A 439 0.17 4.14 -24.62
C LEU A 439 0.27 3.77 -23.13
N THR A 440 -0.09 2.52 -22.80
CA THR A 440 -0.13 1.99 -21.44
C THR A 440 0.41 0.56 -21.36
N VAL A 441 0.55 0.01 -20.15
CA VAL A 441 0.98 -1.38 -19.93
C VAL A 441 0.03 -2.40 -20.58
N THR A 442 -1.29 -2.16 -20.55
CA THR A 442 -2.30 -2.98 -21.22
C THR A 442 -2.08 -2.98 -22.74
N ASP A 443 -1.68 -1.84 -23.32
CA ASP A 443 -1.34 -1.77 -24.74
C ASP A 443 -0.11 -2.62 -25.06
N MET A 444 0.89 -2.63 -24.17
CA MET A 444 2.09 -3.47 -24.34
C MET A 444 1.75 -4.96 -24.28
N ASN A 445 0.90 -5.37 -23.32
CA ASN A 445 0.45 -6.76 -23.21
C ASN A 445 -0.41 -7.19 -24.41
N LEU A 446 -1.29 -6.31 -24.91
CA LEU A 446 -2.04 -6.57 -26.13
C LEU A 446 -1.11 -6.69 -27.34
N PHE A 447 -0.14 -5.77 -27.48
CA PHE A 447 0.81 -5.79 -28.58
C PHE A 447 1.67 -7.06 -28.58
N ALA A 448 2.13 -7.48 -27.40
CA ALA A 448 2.86 -8.73 -27.18
C ALA A 448 2.01 -10.00 -27.31
N GLY A 449 0.71 -9.89 -27.60
CA GLY A 449 -0.17 -11.06 -27.78
C GLY A 449 -0.64 -11.73 -26.47
N LYS A 450 -0.29 -11.18 -25.30
CA LYS A 450 -0.67 -11.71 -23.99
C LYS A 450 -2.16 -11.56 -23.66
N ILE A 451 -2.87 -10.68 -24.38
CA ILE A 451 -4.31 -10.46 -24.24
C ILE A 451 -5.02 -10.91 -25.53
N PRO A 452 -5.77 -12.02 -25.51
CA PRO A 452 -6.58 -12.45 -26.64
C PRO A 452 -7.78 -11.51 -26.86
N GLN A 453 -7.82 -10.82 -28.01
CA GLN A 453 -8.85 -9.81 -28.31
C GLN A 453 -10.27 -10.37 -28.31
N GLU A 454 -10.45 -11.61 -28.77
CA GLU A 454 -11.77 -12.28 -28.89
C GLU A 454 -12.43 -12.59 -27.53
N ASP A 455 -11.62 -12.69 -26.47
CA ASP A 455 -12.10 -13.01 -25.12
C ASP A 455 -12.17 -11.76 -24.23
N PHE A 456 -11.90 -10.57 -24.78
CA PHE A 456 -12.06 -9.31 -24.06
C PHE A 456 -13.53 -8.85 -24.08
N PRO A 457 -14.07 -8.22 -23.02
CA PRO A 457 -15.49 -7.85 -22.94
C PRO A 457 -16.00 -6.88 -24.02
N PHE A 458 -15.09 -6.21 -24.72
CA PHE A 458 -15.39 -5.31 -25.83
C PHE A 458 -14.23 -5.31 -26.86
N PRO A 459 -14.47 -4.87 -28.11
CA PRO A 459 -13.43 -4.85 -29.14
C PRO A 459 -12.23 -3.96 -28.75
N LEU A 460 -11.02 -4.47 -28.96
CA LEU A 460 -9.76 -3.75 -28.76
C LEU A 460 -9.13 -3.38 -30.10
N ASP A 461 -8.46 -2.22 -30.16
CA ASP A 461 -7.72 -1.76 -31.33
C ASP A 461 -6.22 -2.02 -31.14
N ARG A 462 -5.70 -3.09 -31.77
CA ARG A 462 -4.26 -3.40 -31.75
C ARG A 462 -3.46 -2.53 -32.72
N GLU A 463 -4.11 -2.01 -33.76
CA GLU A 463 -3.45 -1.29 -34.83
C GLU A 463 -3.08 0.13 -34.39
N ILE A 464 -3.95 0.80 -33.62
CA ILE A 464 -3.62 2.10 -33.00
C ILE A 464 -2.42 2.00 -32.06
N VAL A 465 -2.26 0.88 -31.35
CA VAL A 465 -1.11 0.63 -30.46
C VAL A 465 0.17 0.53 -31.28
N ARG A 466 0.14 -0.24 -32.38
CA ARG A 466 1.29 -0.40 -33.29
C ARG A 466 1.73 0.96 -33.86
N GLN A 467 0.78 1.78 -34.30
CA GLN A 467 1.05 3.11 -34.85
C GLN A 467 1.69 4.03 -33.82
N LYS A 468 1.16 4.07 -32.59
CA LYS A 468 1.72 4.90 -31.51
C LYS A 468 3.10 4.43 -31.06
N LEU A 469 3.33 3.12 -30.99
CA LEU A 469 4.66 2.58 -30.68
C LEU A 469 5.68 2.94 -31.76
N GLN A 470 5.30 2.87 -33.04
CA GLN A 470 6.19 3.28 -34.13
C GLN A 470 6.55 4.77 -34.02
N GLY A 471 5.56 5.64 -33.74
CA GLY A 471 5.83 7.06 -33.54
C GLY A 471 6.78 7.34 -32.38
N LEU A 472 6.69 6.55 -31.30
CA LEU A 472 7.62 6.67 -30.16
C LEU A 472 9.02 6.14 -30.50
N CYS A 473 9.14 5.10 -31.31
CA CYS A 473 10.44 4.65 -31.85
C CYS A 473 11.12 5.76 -32.67
N ASP A 474 10.35 6.44 -33.53
CA ASP A 474 10.84 7.54 -34.36
C ASP A 474 11.28 8.73 -33.49
N GLU A 475 10.51 9.08 -32.45
CA GLU A 475 10.86 10.12 -31.47
C GLU A 475 12.18 9.83 -30.74
N ILE A 476 12.40 8.56 -30.32
CA ILE A 476 13.64 8.17 -29.64
C ILE A 476 14.83 8.22 -30.61
N ALA A 477 14.64 7.79 -31.86
CA ALA A 477 15.69 7.83 -32.88
C ALA A 477 16.13 9.26 -33.21
N ASP A 478 15.21 10.22 -33.16
CA ASP A 478 15.46 11.65 -33.38
C ASP A 478 16.02 12.36 -32.13
N SER A 479 16.04 11.69 -30.96
CA SER A 479 16.58 12.23 -29.72
C SER A 479 18.12 12.23 -29.71
N PRO A 480 18.77 13.01 -28.80
CA PRO A 480 20.23 13.01 -28.65
C PRO A 480 20.87 11.65 -28.35
N LEU A 481 20.08 10.66 -27.91
CA LEU A 481 20.55 9.28 -27.69
C LEU A 481 20.82 8.55 -29.01
N GLY A 482 20.13 8.89 -30.10
CA GLY A 482 20.25 8.24 -31.40
C GLY A 482 19.96 6.74 -31.42
N ALA A 483 19.38 6.20 -30.35
CA ALA A 483 19.09 4.78 -30.20
C ALA A 483 17.92 4.37 -31.09
N LYS A 484 18.06 3.26 -31.81
CA LYS A 484 17.00 2.72 -32.68
C LYS A 484 16.40 1.49 -32.03
N TYR A 485 15.09 1.56 -31.79
CA TYR A 485 14.30 0.45 -31.26
C TYR A 485 13.25 0.03 -32.28
N THR A 486 12.97 -1.26 -32.33
CA THR A 486 11.74 -1.76 -32.94
C THR A 486 10.56 -1.62 -31.99
N PRO A 487 9.31 -1.54 -32.48
CA PRO A 487 8.12 -1.54 -31.61
C PRO A 487 8.07 -2.73 -30.64
N ARG A 488 8.59 -3.89 -31.05
CA ARG A 488 8.67 -5.11 -30.23
C ARG A 488 9.67 -4.96 -29.08
N GLU A 489 10.87 -4.48 -29.33
CA GLU A 489 11.87 -4.23 -28.29
C GLU A 489 11.38 -3.16 -27.30
N LEU A 490 10.76 -2.10 -27.82
CA LEU A 490 10.24 -1.02 -26.99
C LEU A 490 9.10 -1.51 -26.07
N ALA A 491 8.17 -2.32 -26.61
CA ALA A 491 7.11 -2.92 -25.80
C ALA A 491 7.66 -3.86 -24.72
N ALA A 492 8.65 -4.69 -25.05
CA ALA A 492 9.32 -5.55 -24.08
C ALA A 492 10.02 -4.74 -22.97
N GLY A 493 10.70 -3.65 -23.34
CA GLY A 493 11.35 -2.74 -22.38
C GLY A 493 10.35 -2.10 -21.41
N PHE A 494 9.19 -1.64 -21.90
CA PHE A 494 8.14 -1.10 -21.02
C PHE A 494 7.58 -2.15 -20.05
N LEU A 495 7.37 -3.40 -20.51
CA LEU A 495 6.94 -4.50 -19.63
C LEU A 495 7.99 -4.82 -18.57
N GLN A 496 9.28 -4.79 -18.91
CA GLN A 496 10.38 -4.99 -17.95
C GLN A 496 10.40 -3.88 -16.88
N ILE A 497 10.24 -2.61 -17.28
CA ILE A 497 10.18 -1.48 -16.33
C ILE A 497 8.96 -1.60 -15.41
N ALA A 498 7.79 -1.94 -15.95
CA ALA A 498 6.59 -2.18 -15.16
C ALA A 498 6.82 -3.30 -14.11
N ASN A 499 7.40 -4.44 -14.54
CA ASN A 499 7.74 -5.55 -13.66
C ASN A 499 8.75 -5.14 -12.57
N ALA A 500 9.78 -4.37 -12.92
CA ALA A 500 10.78 -3.89 -11.96
C ALA A 500 10.16 -2.99 -10.87
N ASN A 501 9.22 -2.12 -11.24
CA ASN A 501 8.47 -1.29 -10.30
C ASN A 501 7.65 -2.13 -9.31
N MET A 502 6.97 -3.19 -9.80
CA MET A 502 6.20 -4.11 -8.95
C MET A 502 7.10 -4.96 -8.04
N VAL A 503 8.25 -5.44 -8.55
CA VAL A 503 9.26 -6.16 -7.77
C VAL A 503 9.81 -5.30 -6.63
N ARG A 504 10.04 -4.00 -6.87
CA ARG A 504 10.48 -3.06 -5.82
C ARG A 504 9.45 -2.98 -4.68
N ALA A 505 8.15 -2.89 -5.00
CA ALA A 505 7.09 -2.88 -4.00
C ALA A 505 7.06 -4.18 -3.18
N ILE A 506 7.20 -5.34 -3.82
CA ILE A 506 7.24 -6.62 -3.11
C ILE A 506 8.47 -6.71 -2.19
N ARG A 507 9.64 -6.20 -2.61
CA ARG A 507 10.83 -6.15 -1.75
C ARG A 507 10.65 -5.24 -0.52
N ASN A 508 9.90 -4.15 -0.66
CA ASN A 508 9.59 -3.24 0.46
C ASN A 508 8.73 -3.90 1.56
N ILE A 509 7.87 -4.86 1.20
CA ILE A 509 7.05 -5.59 2.19
C ILE A 509 7.69 -6.90 2.68
N SER A 510 8.83 -7.30 2.08
CA SER A 510 9.51 -8.57 2.39
C SER A 510 10.94 -8.33 2.87
N VAL A 511 11.89 -8.14 1.96
CA VAL A 511 13.32 -8.00 2.24
C VAL A 511 13.60 -6.86 3.21
N ALA A 512 12.97 -5.71 3.00
CA ALA A 512 13.07 -4.53 3.86
C ALA A 512 12.64 -4.77 5.32
N LYS A 513 11.80 -5.79 5.53
CA LYS A 513 11.28 -6.20 6.85
C LYS A 513 11.96 -7.48 7.36
N GLY A 514 13.00 -7.96 6.68
CA GLY A 514 13.77 -9.14 7.09
C GLY A 514 13.15 -10.49 6.68
N TYR A 515 12.36 -10.52 5.60
CA TYR A 515 11.78 -11.74 5.04
C TYR A 515 12.36 -12.08 3.68
N ASP A 516 12.67 -13.36 3.44
CA ASP A 516 13.09 -13.86 2.14
C ASP A 516 11.87 -14.20 1.28
N PRO A 517 11.65 -13.53 0.12
CA PRO A 517 10.52 -13.82 -0.77
C PRO A 517 10.47 -15.28 -1.24
N ARG A 518 11.61 -15.98 -1.34
CA ARG A 518 11.70 -17.35 -1.85
C ARG A 518 10.95 -18.37 -1.00
N ASP A 519 10.71 -18.04 0.26
CA ASP A 519 9.94 -18.87 1.21
C ASP A 519 8.42 -18.79 1.00
N TYR A 520 7.95 -17.89 0.13
CA TYR A 520 6.54 -17.56 -0.04
C TYR A 520 6.00 -18.06 -1.38
N THR A 521 4.70 -18.35 -1.42
CA THR A 521 3.96 -18.54 -2.68
C THR A 521 3.39 -17.19 -3.13
N LEU A 522 3.59 -16.80 -4.40
CA LEU A 522 3.01 -15.58 -4.95
C LEU A 522 1.56 -15.84 -5.36
N VAL A 523 0.58 -15.23 -4.70
CA VAL A 523 -0.83 -15.34 -5.07
C VAL A 523 -1.19 -14.15 -5.97
N THR A 524 -1.43 -14.43 -7.25
CA THR A 524 -1.77 -13.40 -8.23
C THR A 524 -3.27 -13.22 -8.36
N PHE A 525 -3.70 -11.96 -8.40
CA PHE A 525 -5.09 -11.57 -8.59
C PHE A 525 -5.21 -10.17 -9.20
N GLY A 526 -6.43 -9.70 -9.37
CA GLY A 526 -6.72 -8.53 -10.20
C GLY A 526 -6.76 -8.87 -11.69
N GLY A 527 -7.33 -7.98 -12.50
CA GLY A 527 -7.56 -8.24 -13.93
C GLY A 527 -6.28 -8.39 -14.76
N ALA A 528 -5.17 -7.80 -14.32
CA ALA A 528 -3.90 -7.79 -15.05
C ALA A 528 -2.77 -8.59 -14.37
N GLY A 529 -2.94 -9.02 -13.11
CA GLY A 529 -1.85 -9.68 -12.35
C GLY A 529 -1.33 -10.94 -13.03
N GLY A 530 -2.23 -11.79 -13.52
CA GLY A 530 -1.87 -13.03 -14.22
C GLY A 530 -1.01 -12.84 -15.47
N GLN A 531 -0.95 -11.63 -16.04
CA GLN A 531 -0.15 -11.32 -17.23
C GLN A 531 1.34 -11.08 -16.91
N HIS A 532 1.64 -10.80 -15.63
CA HIS A 532 2.96 -10.41 -15.13
C HIS A 532 3.53 -11.36 -14.07
N ALA A 533 2.69 -12.21 -13.48
CA ALA A 533 3.03 -12.98 -12.28
C ALA A 533 4.27 -13.88 -12.44
N CYS A 534 4.42 -14.60 -13.56
CA CYS A 534 5.60 -15.44 -13.82
C CYS A 534 6.90 -14.62 -13.84
N ALA A 535 6.93 -13.51 -14.58
CA ALA A 535 8.11 -12.65 -14.67
C ALA A 535 8.48 -11.98 -13.33
N VAL A 536 7.47 -11.55 -12.56
CA VAL A 536 7.67 -11.00 -11.21
C VAL A 536 8.20 -12.07 -10.26
N ALA A 537 7.59 -13.26 -10.25
CA ALA A 537 8.02 -14.39 -9.42
C ALA A 537 9.46 -14.79 -9.72
N ARG A 538 9.82 -14.96 -10.99
CA ARG A 538 11.18 -15.29 -11.42
C ARG A 538 12.21 -14.24 -10.98
N THR A 539 11.87 -12.96 -11.09
CA THR A 539 12.77 -11.87 -10.65
C THR A 539 13.03 -11.88 -9.15
N LEU A 540 12.04 -12.30 -8.36
CA LEU A 540 12.08 -12.43 -6.91
C LEU A 540 12.64 -13.78 -6.42
N GLY A 541 12.86 -14.75 -7.33
CA GLY A 541 13.24 -16.12 -6.97
C GLY A 541 12.10 -16.97 -6.39
N ILE A 542 10.85 -16.52 -6.55
CA ILE A 542 9.67 -17.26 -6.08
C ILE A 542 9.38 -18.39 -7.05
N SER A 543 9.38 -19.63 -6.56
CA SER A 543 9.20 -20.83 -7.39
C SER A 543 7.75 -21.17 -7.72
N ARG A 544 6.79 -20.61 -6.96
CA ARG A 544 5.37 -20.98 -7.04
C ARG A 544 4.47 -19.74 -7.15
N VAL A 545 3.59 -19.75 -8.15
CA VAL A 545 2.53 -18.75 -8.32
C VAL A 545 1.17 -19.45 -8.23
N LEU A 546 0.23 -18.89 -7.48
CA LEU A 546 -1.11 -19.43 -7.31
C LEU A 546 -2.14 -18.42 -7.86
N ALA A 547 -3.03 -18.89 -8.73
CA ALA A 547 -4.15 -18.10 -9.26
C ALA A 547 -5.49 -18.81 -8.93
N HIS A 548 -6.38 -18.12 -8.23
CA HIS A 548 -7.73 -18.64 -7.94
C HIS A 548 -8.65 -18.47 -9.17
N PRO A 549 -9.67 -19.32 -9.39
CA PRO A 549 -10.65 -19.14 -10.49
C PRO A 549 -11.37 -17.78 -10.50
N LEU A 550 -11.42 -17.13 -9.33
CA LEU A 550 -12.01 -15.82 -9.13
C LEU A 550 -10.94 -14.71 -8.99
N SER A 551 -9.75 -14.91 -9.58
CA SER A 551 -8.61 -13.99 -9.46
C SER A 551 -8.96 -12.55 -9.83
N GLY A 552 -9.75 -12.34 -10.90
CA GLY A 552 -10.18 -11.01 -11.34
C GLY A 552 -11.19 -10.29 -10.42
N VAL A 553 -11.73 -10.98 -9.40
CA VAL A 553 -12.67 -10.44 -8.39
C VAL A 553 -12.33 -10.91 -6.96
N LEU A 554 -11.05 -11.25 -6.71
CA LEU A 554 -10.63 -11.91 -5.47
C LEU A 554 -10.86 -11.04 -4.23
N SER A 555 -10.78 -9.72 -4.36
CA SER A 555 -11.04 -8.78 -3.25
C SER A 555 -12.48 -8.87 -2.75
N ALA A 556 -13.46 -8.97 -3.67
CA ALA A 556 -14.86 -9.22 -3.33
C ALA A 556 -15.05 -10.59 -2.66
N TYR A 557 -14.37 -11.62 -3.18
CA TYR A 557 -14.37 -12.95 -2.56
C TYR A 557 -13.79 -12.92 -1.13
N GLY A 558 -12.69 -12.20 -0.92
CA GLY A 558 -12.07 -12.04 0.40
C GLY A 558 -12.93 -11.25 1.39
N ILE A 559 -13.68 -10.25 0.94
CA ILE A 559 -14.71 -9.56 1.75
C ILE A 559 -15.78 -10.56 2.20
N GLY A 560 -16.17 -11.48 1.32
CA GLY A 560 -17.05 -12.59 1.63
C GLY A 560 -16.51 -13.54 2.69
N LEU A 561 -15.19 -13.74 2.75
CA LEU A 561 -14.54 -14.62 3.72
C LEU A 561 -14.16 -13.93 5.04
N ALA A 562 -14.32 -12.61 5.13
CA ALA A 562 -13.90 -11.83 6.29
C ALA A 562 -14.75 -12.12 7.53
N ASP A 563 -14.07 -12.10 8.67
CA ASP A 563 -14.68 -12.25 9.99
C ASP A 563 -14.99 -10.87 10.60
N ILE A 564 -15.75 -10.85 11.69
CA ILE A 564 -15.94 -9.64 12.49
C ILE A 564 -14.77 -9.52 13.44
N ARG A 565 -14.12 -8.35 13.47
CA ARG A 565 -12.94 -8.09 14.30
C ARG A 565 -13.15 -6.82 15.10
N GLN A 566 -12.83 -6.88 16.39
CA GLN A 566 -12.84 -5.72 17.26
C GLN A 566 -11.47 -5.56 17.92
N PHE A 567 -10.98 -4.33 17.89
CA PHE A 567 -9.69 -3.96 18.45
C PHE A 567 -9.89 -3.09 19.68
N GLY A 568 -9.06 -3.33 20.70
CA GLY A 568 -8.94 -2.47 21.86
C GLY A 568 -7.49 -2.09 22.06
N GLU A 569 -7.23 -0.82 22.33
CA GLU A 569 -5.90 -0.33 22.64
C GLU A 569 -5.95 0.70 23.76
N GLN A 570 -4.90 0.71 24.58
CA GLN A 570 -4.71 1.74 25.60
C GLN A 570 -3.22 2.01 25.78
N MET A 571 -2.84 3.30 25.69
CA MET A 571 -1.49 3.75 25.97
C MET A 571 -1.24 3.75 27.49
N VAL A 572 -0.14 3.16 27.94
CA VAL A 572 0.18 3.00 29.38
C VAL A 572 1.49 3.67 29.79
N LEU A 573 2.53 3.64 28.94
CA LEU A 573 3.84 4.26 29.21
C LEU A 573 4.43 3.89 30.59
N GLN A 574 4.58 2.60 30.86
CA GLN A 574 5.08 2.08 32.14
C GLN A 574 6.37 1.29 31.98
N PRO A 575 7.28 1.28 32.97
CA PRO A 575 8.44 0.39 32.96
C PRO A 575 8.01 -1.09 32.86
N TYR A 576 8.76 -1.89 32.10
CA TYR A 576 8.52 -3.31 32.03
C TYR A 576 8.98 -4.01 33.32
N SER A 577 8.03 -4.59 34.07
CA SER A 577 8.29 -5.41 35.24
C SER A 577 7.18 -6.43 35.45
N THR A 578 7.45 -7.50 36.20
CA THR A 578 6.44 -8.52 36.54
C THR A 578 5.26 -7.93 37.30
N GLU A 579 5.50 -6.97 38.21
CA GLU A 579 4.44 -6.28 38.96
C GLU A 579 3.54 -5.46 38.03
N GLN A 580 4.12 -4.75 37.05
CA GLN A 580 3.33 -3.99 36.11
C GLN A 580 2.51 -4.88 35.18
N LEU A 581 3.09 -5.98 34.68
CA LEU A 581 2.34 -6.96 33.89
C LEU A 581 1.10 -7.49 34.63
N GLN A 582 1.19 -7.73 35.93
CA GLN A 582 0.03 -8.14 36.74
C GLN A 582 -1.03 -7.04 36.84
N SER A 583 -0.62 -5.77 36.96
CA SER A 583 -1.57 -4.66 37.00
C SER A 583 -2.34 -4.49 35.67
N LEU A 584 -1.70 -4.82 34.54
CA LEU A 584 -2.29 -4.71 33.21
C LEU A 584 -3.38 -5.76 32.93
N GLU A 585 -3.51 -6.81 33.73
CA GLU A 585 -4.59 -7.80 33.58
C GLU A 585 -5.99 -7.15 33.70
N THR A 586 -6.13 -6.13 34.54
CA THR A 586 -7.39 -5.38 34.66
C THR A 586 -7.69 -4.58 33.39
N VAL A 587 -6.65 -4.01 32.77
CA VAL A 587 -6.76 -3.28 31.50
C VAL A 587 -7.15 -4.22 30.37
N PHE A 588 -6.47 -5.38 30.28
CA PHE A 588 -6.82 -6.43 29.31
C PHE A 588 -8.27 -6.89 29.45
N ALA A 589 -8.72 -7.17 30.68
CA ALA A 589 -10.09 -7.61 30.94
C ALA A 589 -11.14 -6.55 30.52
N GLY A 590 -10.88 -5.27 30.79
CA GLY A 590 -11.77 -4.18 30.39
C GLY A 590 -11.88 -4.03 28.87
N LEU A 591 -10.73 -4.03 28.17
CA LEU A 591 -10.69 -3.95 26.70
C LEU A 591 -11.34 -5.18 26.06
N GLU A 592 -11.07 -6.38 26.58
CA GLU A 592 -11.65 -7.64 26.11
C GLU A 592 -13.18 -7.65 26.27
N GLY A 593 -13.68 -7.24 27.44
CA GLY A 593 -15.12 -7.15 27.70
C GLY A 593 -15.82 -6.23 26.70
N SER A 594 -15.31 -5.02 26.50
CA SER A 594 -15.86 -4.06 25.54
C SER A 594 -15.83 -4.58 24.09
N ALA A 595 -14.74 -5.23 23.68
CA ALA A 595 -14.63 -5.79 22.33
C ALA A 595 -15.59 -6.96 22.10
N ARG A 596 -15.79 -7.83 23.10
CA ARG A 596 -16.73 -8.95 23.03
C ARG A 596 -18.19 -8.47 22.95
N GLU A 597 -18.56 -7.45 23.71
CA GLU A 597 -19.89 -6.83 23.62
C GLU A 597 -20.19 -6.30 22.21
N LYS A 598 -19.21 -5.63 21.58
CA LYS A 598 -19.35 -5.16 20.20
C LYS A 598 -19.51 -6.31 19.19
N ILE A 599 -18.75 -7.40 19.34
CA ILE A 599 -18.89 -8.58 18.45
C ILE A 599 -20.26 -9.25 18.60
N LEU A 600 -20.79 -9.33 19.81
CA LEU A 600 -22.13 -9.85 20.07
C LEU A 600 -23.20 -8.95 19.44
N ALA A 601 -23.06 -7.62 19.53
CA ALA A 601 -23.95 -6.66 18.91
C ALA A 601 -23.96 -6.75 17.37
N GLU A 602 -22.87 -7.24 16.77
CA GLU A 602 -22.76 -7.50 15.33
C GLU A 602 -23.44 -8.81 14.88
N GLY A 603 -24.06 -9.56 15.81
CA GLY A 603 -24.85 -10.77 15.52
C GLY A 603 -24.07 -12.08 15.55
N VAL A 604 -22.86 -12.10 16.11
CA VAL A 604 -22.05 -13.33 16.26
C VAL A 604 -22.46 -14.07 17.53
N ALA A 605 -22.67 -15.38 17.43
CA ALA A 605 -22.97 -16.22 18.59
C ALA A 605 -21.74 -16.35 19.51
N ALA A 606 -21.93 -16.40 20.82
CA ALA A 606 -20.84 -16.37 21.81
C ALA A 606 -19.83 -17.52 21.65
N GLU A 607 -20.29 -18.68 21.19
CA GLU A 607 -19.48 -19.87 20.88
C GLU A 607 -18.56 -19.69 19.66
N ASN A 608 -18.86 -18.72 18.79
CA ASN A 608 -18.06 -18.41 17.59
C ASN A 608 -17.06 -17.28 17.83
N ILE A 609 -16.95 -16.80 19.07
CA ILE A 609 -15.98 -15.78 19.46
C ILE A 609 -14.70 -16.47 19.94
N GLU A 610 -13.61 -16.23 19.21
CA GLU A 610 -12.28 -16.74 19.56
C GLU A 610 -11.74 -16.09 20.85
N PRO A 611 -10.80 -16.74 21.56
CA PRO A 611 -10.06 -16.10 22.64
C PRO A 611 -9.38 -14.81 22.18
N ALA A 612 -9.33 -13.81 23.07
CA ALA A 612 -8.69 -12.54 22.74
C ALA A 612 -7.19 -12.72 22.48
N ASN A 613 -6.72 -12.25 21.33
CA ASN A 613 -5.31 -12.15 21.00
C ASN A 613 -4.73 -10.92 21.72
N ARG A 614 -3.87 -11.17 22.72
CA ARG A 614 -3.23 -10.13 23.52
C ARG A 614 -1.83 -9.82 22.99
N SER A 615 -1.46 -8.54 22.96
CA SER A 615 -0.10 -8.11 22.63
C SER A 615 0.30 -6.84 23.38
N LEU A 616 1.61 -6.61 23.49
CA LEU A 616 2.19 -5.41 24.08
C LEU A 616 3.10 -4.73 23.06
N ASP A 617 2.97 -3.41 22.94
CA ASP A 617 3.96 -2.61 22.23
C ASP A 617 5.11 -2.31 23.21
N LEU A 618 6.27 -2.92 22.96
CA LEU A 618 7.46 -2.78 23.80
C LEU A 618 8.55 -2.01 23.07
N ARG A 619 9.31 -1.22 23.82
CA ARG A 619 10.52 -0.56 23.31
C ARG A 619 11.60 -0.51 24.37
N TYR A 620 12.84 -0.32 23.93
CA TYR A 620 13.89 0.11 24.85
C TYR A 620 13.62 1.54 25.32
N GLN A 621 13.77 1.81 26.62
CA GLN A 621 13.50 3.11 27.22
C GLN A 621 14.31 4.22 26.53
N GLY A 622 13.65 5.24 25.98
CA GLY A 622 14.28 6.35 25.22
C GLY A 622 14.40 6.12 23.72
N VAL A 623 14.17 4.90 23.22
CA VAL A 623 13.88 4.66 21.80
C VAL A 623 12.42 5.06 21.54
N GLU A 624 12.06 5.43 20.31
CA GLU A 624 10.67 5.79 19.99
C GLU A 624 9.89 4.60 19.44
N THR A 625 10.49 3.88 18.48
CA THR A 625 9.89 2.73 17.80
C THR A 625 9.62 1.61 18.80
N ALA A 626 8.34 1.25 18.92
CA ALA A 626 7.92 0.05 19.63
C ALA A 626 7.77 -1.12 18.65
N LEU A 627 8.05 -2.31 19.15
CA LEU A 627 7.73 -3.58 18.48
C LEU A 627 6.48 -4.14 19.15
N ASN A 628 5.48 -4.49 18.35
CA ASN A 628 4.32 -5.23 18.83
C ASN A 628 4.73 -6.68 19.08
N ILE A 629 4.62 -7.13 20.33
CA ILE A 629 4.95 -8.47 20.79
C ILE A 629 3.66 -9.20 21.17
N PRO A 630 3.21 -10.19 20.40
CA PRO A 630 2.12 -11.08 20.79
C PRO A 630 2.43 -11.79 22.11
N LEU A 631 1.40 -12.18 22.87
CA LEU A 631 1.55 -12.99 24.07
C LEU A 631 2.34 -14.28 23.75
N PRO A 632 3.57 -14.43 24.27
CA PRO A 632 4.37 -15.62 24.00
C PRO A 632 3.89 -16.82 24.82
N ASP A 633 4.11 -18.03 24.32
CA ASP A 633 3.68 -19.29 24.97
C ASP A 633 4.29 -19.47 26.37
N ASP A 634 5.51 -18.97 26.60
CA ASP A 634 6.19 -19.00 27.90
C ASP A 634 5.89 -17.77 28.79
N GLY A 635 5.09 -16.82 28.29
CA GLY A 635 4.75 -15.57 28.97
C GLY A 635 5.89 -14.53 29.04
N ASP A 636 7.08 -14.84 28.49
CA ASP A 636 8.26 -13.97 28.55
C ASP A 636 8.31 -12.99 27.36
N TYR A 637 7.59 -11.88 27.53
CA TYR A 637 7.59 -10.78 26.57
C TYR A 637 8.98 -10.17 26.31
N SER A 638 9.89 -10.18 27.29
CA SER A 638 11.23 -9.58 27.14
C SER A 638 12.08 -10.39 26.16
N LYS A 639 12.10 -11.71 26.34
CA LYS A 639 12.82 -12.62 25.45
C LYS A 639 12.26 -12.63 24.03
N ALA A 640 10.93 -12.58 23.89
CA ALA A 640 10.27 -12.47 22.59
C ALA A 640 10.63 -11.14 21.90
N PHE A 641 10.63 -10.02 22.64
CA PHE A 641 11.05 -8.72 22.14
C PHE A 641 12.50 -8.74 21.63
N GLU A 642 13.45 -9.28 22.40
CA GLU A 642 14.86 -9.35 22.00
C GLU A 642 15.07 -10.20 20.75
N ALA A 643 14.37 -11.33 20.62
CA ALA A 643 14.45 -12.17 19.44
C ALA A 643 13.95 -11.44 18.18
N GLN A 644 12.83 -10.73 18.29
CA GLN A 644 12.27 -9.94 17.20
C GLN A 644 13.15 -8.73 16.85
N HIS A 645 13.68 -8.02 17.86
CA HIS A 645 14.60 -6.90 17.68
C HIS A 645 15.88 -7.34 16.96
N ARG A 646 16.48 -8.48 17.35
CA ARG A 646 17.65 -9.05 16.67
C ARG A 646 17.36 -9.45 15.23
N ARG A 647 16.18 -10.00 14.95
CA ARG A 647 15.79 -10.38 13.59
C ARG A 647 15.66 -9.17 12.66
N ILE A 648 15.02 -8.10 13.14
CA ILE A 648 14.73 -6.92 12.31
C ILE A 648 15.98 -6.03 12.17
N TYR A 649 16.71 -5.81 13.27
CA TYR A 649 17.78 -4.81 13.32
C TYR A 649 19.19 -5.41 13.41
N GLY A 650 19.30 -6.72 13.63
CA GLY A 650 20.59 -7.44 13.71
C GLY A 650 21.25 -7.44 15.10
N TYR A 651 20.69 -6.77 16.10
CA TYR A 651 21.30 -6.62 17.43
C TYR A 651 20.26 -6.49 18.56
N VAL A 652 20.70 -6.45 19.82
CA VAL A 652 19.89 -6.18 21.04
C VAL A 652 20.64 -5.24 21.98
N HIS A 653 19.95 -4.52 22.86
CA HIS A 653 20.55 -3.68 23.92
C HIS A 653 20.45 -4.40 25.28
N PRO A 654 21.41 -5.25 25.68
CA PRO A 654 21.27 -6.14 26.83
C PRO A 654 21.15 -5.41 28.19
N ASN A 655 21.60 -4.16 28.28
CA ASN A 655 21.61 -3.39 29.53
C ASN A 655 20.58 -2.25 29.55
N ARG A 656 19.69 -2.17 28.56
CA ARG A 656 18.72 -1.08 28.46
C ARG A 656 17.33 -1.56 28.91
N PRO A 657 16.70 -0.90 29.90
CA PRO A 657 15.36 -1.29 30.35
C PRO A 657 14.33 -1.23 29.23
N LEU A 658 13.32 -2.10 29.32
CA LEU A 658 12.15 -2.07 28.46
C LEU A 658 11.05 -1.20 29.06
N GLU A 659 10.26 -0.60 28.18
CA GLU A 659 9.07 0.19 28.50
C GLU A 659 7.87 -0.39 27.75
N ILE A 660 6.76 -0.55 28.46
CA ILE A 660 5.45 -0.92 27.91
C ILE A 660 4.77 0.37 27.44
N VAL A 661 4.58 0.49 26.12
CA VAL A 661 4.01 1.67 25.50
C VAL A 661 2.49 1.58 25.45
N THR A 662 1.99 0.48 24.89
CA THR A 662 0.57 0.28 24.59
C THR A 662 0.16 -1.16 24.87
N VAL A 663 -1.01 -1.34 25.46
CA VAL A 663 -1.71 -2.62 25.60
C VAL A 663 -2.66 -2.77 24.42
N ARG A 664 -2.67 -3.93 23.77
CA ARG A 664 -3.52 -4.20 22.61
C ARG A 664 -4.24 -5.54 22.74
N ILE A 665 -5.51 -5.55 22.35
CA ILE A 665 -6.30 -6.76 22.16
C ILE A 665 -6.96 -6.78 20.79
N GLU A 666 -7.10 -7.97 20.26
CA GLU A 666 -7.96 -8.28 19.13
C GLU A 666 -8.89 -9.42 19.54
N VAL A 667 -10.18 -9.25 19.28
CA VAL A 667 -11.17 -10.32 19.41
C VAL A 667 -11.77 -10.59 18.04
N VAL A 668 -11.90 -11.87 17.69
CA VAL A 668 -12.39 -12.32 16.38
C VAL A 668 -13.69 -13.09 16.58
N GLY A 669 -14.75 -12.63 15.91
CA GLY A 669 -16.02 -13.34 15.77
C GLY A 669 -16.07 -14.04 14.43
N THR A 670 -15.99 -15.37 14.44
CA THR A 670 -16.01 -16.18 13.22
C THR A 670 -17.42 -16.29 12.66
N LEU A 671 -17.54 -16.11 11.34
CA LEU A 671 -18.81 -16.31 10.65
C LEU A 671 -18.86 -17.72 10.05
N PRO A 672 -20.02 -18.42 10.08
CA PRO A 672 -20.16 -19.75 9.48
C PRO A 672 -19.76 -19.74 8.01
N ARG A 673 -18.93 -20.71 7.61
CA ARG A 673 -18.43 -20.85 6.23
C ARG A 673 -18.93 -22.15 5.62
N ARG A 674 -19.38 -22.08 4.36
CA ARG A 674 -19.55 -23.27 3.53
C ARG A 674 -18.25 -23.54 2.79
N GLU A 675 -17.72 -24.73 2.93
CA GLU A 675 -16.56 -25.16 2.15
C GLU A 675 -16.97 -25.41 0.70
N PRO A 676 -16.21 -24.92 -0.30
CA PRO A 676 -16.37 -25.36 -1.68
C PRO A 676 -16.15 -26.88 -1.77
N ALA A 677 -16.86 -27.56 -2.67
CA ALA A 677 -16.59 -28.97 -2.94
C ALA A 677 -15.19 -29.15 -3.54
N CYS A 678 -14.50 -30.24 -3.18
CA CYS A 678 -13.28 -30.65 -3.86
C CYS A 678 -13.64 -31.59 -5.02
N GLU A 679 -13.04 -31.35 -6.18
CA GLU A 679 -13.07 -32.27 -7.31
C GLU A 679 -11.95 -33.31 -7.19
N THR A 680 -12.21 -34.55 -7.64
CA THR A 680 -11.17 -35.57 -7.71
C THR A 680 -10.14 -35.20 -8.77
N ARG A 681 -8.85 -35.18 -8.40
CA ARG A 681 -7.77 -34.93 -9.36
C ARG A 681 -7.62 -36.09 -10.32
N VAL A 682 -7.66 -35.80 -11.61
CA VAL A 682 -7.31 -36.73 -12.68
C VAL A 682 -6.26 -36.07 -13.54
N GLU A 683 -5.06 -36.65 -13.57
CA GLU A 683 -3.98 -36.11 -14.40
C GLU A 683 -4.35 -36.20 -15.88
N ARG A 684 -4.43 -35.05 -16.55
CA ARG A 684 -4.69 -34.98 -17.99
C ARG A 684 -3.86 -33.84 -18.60
N ARG A 685 -3.62 -33.95 -19.91
CA ARG A 685 -3.00 -32.89 -20.71
C ARG A 685 -4.06 -32.35 -21.68
N PRO A 686 -4.72 -31.23 -21.36
CA PRO A 686 -5.76 -30.67 -22.23
C PRO A 686 -5.15 -30.22 -23.56
N VAL A 687 -5.92 -30.32 -24.64
CA VAL A 687 -5.51 -29.90 -25.98
C VAL A 687 -6.15 -28.55 -26.31
N ALA A 688 -5.33 -27.57 -26.66
CA ALA A 688 -5.81 -26.24 -27.00
C ALA A 688 -6.50 -26.23 -28.37
N LYS A 689 -7.65 -25.55 -28.44
CA LYS A 689 -8.41 -25.37 -29.70
C LYS A 689 -7.96 -24.14 -30.49
N ARG A 690 -7.28 -23.19 -29.84
CA ARG A 690 -6.81 -21.93 -30.42
C ARG A 690 -5.36 -21.69 -30.03
N HIS A 691 -4.64 -20.96 -30.89
CA HIS A 691 -3.27 -20.55 -30.68
C HIS A 691 -3.10 -19.09 -31.10
N SER A 692 -2.15 -18.38 -30.50
CA SER A 692 -1.77 -17.03 -30.89
C SER A 692 -0.26 -16.87 -30.85
N GLU A 693 0.30 -15.98 -31.68
CA GLU A 693 1.69 -15.55 -31.53
C GLU A 693 1.81 -14.61 -30.32
N VAL A 694 2.72 -14.93 -29.41
CA VAL A 694 2.95 -14.19 -28.18
C VAL A 694 4.44 -13.93 -28.01
N ASP A 695 4.79 -12.70 -27.62
CA ASP A 695 6.16 -12.28 -27.38
C ASP A 695 6.54 -12.47 -25.91
N PHE A 696 7.51 -13.34 -25.66
CA PHE A 696 8.15 -13.56 -24.36
C PHE A 696 9.59 -13.04 -24.41
N ALA A 697 9.87 -11.97 -23.67
CA ALA A 697 11.21 -11.36 -23.61
C ALA A 697 11.83 -11.06 -25.00
N GLY A 698 11.01 -10.64 -25.97
CA GLY A 698 11.44 -10.31 -27.34
C GLY A 698 11.45 -11.50 -28.31
N VAL A 699 11.20 -12.72 -27.84
CA VAL A 699 11.07 -13.92 -28.66
C VAL A 699 9.60 -14.24 -28.91
N SER A 700 9.23 -14.41 -30.17
CA SER A 700 7.86 -14.74 -30.59
C SER A 700 7.65 -16.25 -30.55
N GLU A 701 6.66 -16.72 -29.82
CA GLU A 701 6.32 -18.13 -29.70
C GLU A 701 4.83 -18.38 -30.00
N LEU A 702 4.54 -19.48 -30.72
CA LEU A 702 3.16 -19.91 -30.96
C LEU A 702 2.59 -20.53 -29.69
N THR A 703 1.62 -19.85 -29.09
CA THR A 703 1.17 -20.13 -27.72
C THR A 703 -0.27 -20.67 -27.72
N PRO A 704 -0.54 -21.83 -27.10
CA PRO A 704 -1.88 -22.38 -26.93
C PRO A 704 -2.75 -21.51 -26.00
N ILE A 705 -4.03 -21.38 -26.36
CA ILE A 705 -5.05 -20.68 -25.57
C ILE A 705 -6.08 -21.68 -25.02
N PHE A 706 -6.24 -21.69 -23.70
CA PHE A 706 -7.22 -22.47 -22.96
C PHE A 706 -8.31 -21.59 -22.37
N LYS A 707 -9.55 -22.09 -22.33
CA LYS A 707 -10.62 -21.46 -21.55
C LYS A 707 -10.65 -22.07 -20.17
N ARG A 708 -10.67 -21.26 -19.12
CA ARG A 708 -10.65 -21.75 -17.74
C ARG A 708 -11.78 -22.73 -17.44
N ALA A 709 -12.97 -22.52 -17.98
CA ALA A 709 -14.13 -23.40 -17.79
C ALA A 709 -13.98 -24.81 -18.40
N GLU A 710 -13.00 -25.03 -19.27
CA GLU A 710 -12.73 -26.33 -19.89
C GLU A 710 -11.64 -27.13 -19.13
N LEU A 711 -11.05 -26.55 -18.08
CA LEU A 711 -9.99 -27.17 -17.30
C LEU A 711 -10.54 -27.70 -15.97
N HIS A 712 -10.14 -28.92 -15.59
CA HIS A 712 -10.57 -29.55 -14.34
C HIS A 712 -9.39 -29.99 -13.45
N ALA A 713 -9.70 -30.35 -12.21
CA ALA A 713 -8.70 -30.76 -11.23
C ALA A 713 -7.78 -31.88 -11.75
N GLY A 714 -6.47 -31.65 -11.67
CA GLY A 714 -5.41 -32.54 -12.15
C GLY A 714 -4.85 -32.20 -13.53
N ASP A 715 -5.46 -31.29 -14.29
CA ASP A 715 -4.94 -30.90 -15.61
C ASP A 715 -3.56 -30.23 -15.50
N LEU A 716 -2.64 -30.63 -16.39
CA LEU A 716 -1.28 -30.11 -16.50
C LEU A 716 -1.09 -29.32 -17.80
N ILE A 717 -0.58 -28.10 -17.70
CA ILE A 717 -0.39 -27.16 -18.81
C ILE A 717 1.07 -26.73 -18.84
N GLU A 718 1.78 -27.06 -19.92
CA GLU A 718 3.17 -26.64 -20.11
C GLU A 718 3.23 -25.24 -20.72
N GLY A 719 4.10 -24.37 -20.20
CA GLY A 719 4.37 -23.05 -20.75
C GLY A 719 5.23 -23.11 -22.02
N PRO A 720 5.06 -22.18 -22.98
CA PRO A 720 4.16 -21.05 -22.94
C PRO A 720 2.68 -21.43 -23.09
N ALA A 721 1.78 -20.79 -22.34
CA ALA A 721 0.33 -20.95 -22.49
C ALA A 721 -0.45 -19.71 -22.03
N ILE A 722 -1.65 -19.49 -22.58
CA ILE A 722 -2.60 -18.49 -22.12
C ILE A 722 -3.87 -19.18 -21.59
N ILE A 723 -4.32 -18.78 -20.41
CA ILE A 723 -5.58 -19.24 -19.81
C ILE A 723 -6.52 -18.05 -19.68
N CYS A 724 -7.60 -18.07 -20.47
CA CYS A 724 -8.62 -17.03 -20.47
C CYS A 724 -9.67 -17.34 -19.40
N GLU A 725 -9.88 -16.37 -18.51
CA GLU A 725 -10.96 -16.34 -17.52
C GLU A 725 -11.96 -15.24 -17.91
N PRO A 726 -13.22 -15.30 -17.44
CA PRO A 726 -14.20 -14.25 -17.71
C PRO A 726 -13.76 -12.85 -17.23
N THR A 727 -12.90 -12.77 -16.21
CA THR A 727 -12.50 -11.53 -15.54
C THR A 727 -11.01 -11.23 -15.61
N SER A 728 -10.20 -12.09 -16.23
CA SER A 728 -8.74 -12.09 -16.12
C SER A 728 -8.08 -12.93 -17.20
N THR A 729 -6.79 -12.72 -17.43
CA THR A 729 -5.96 -13.57 -18.29
C THR A 729 -4.70 -13.97 -17.54
N VAL A 730 -4.45 -15.28 -17.44
CA VAL A 730 -3.23 -15.82 -16.84
C VAL A 730 -2.30 -16.27 -17.95
N VAL A 731 -1.07 -15.77 -17.92
CA VAL A 731 -0.01 -16.14 -18.86
C VAL A 731 0.96 -17.05 -18.13
N VAL A 732 1.16 -18.26 -18.67
CA VAL A 732 2.16 -19.22 -18.20
C VAL A 732 3.39 -19.01 -19.08
N ASP A 733 4.44 -18.40 -18.53
CA ASP A 733 5.67 -18.13 -19.29
C ASP A 733 6.41 -19.45 -19.67
N PRO A 734 7.24 -19.44 -20.72
CA PRO A 734 8.16 -20.54 -21.00
C PRO A 734 8.96 -20.97 -19.76
N GLY A 735 9.07 -22.29 -19.56
CA GLY A 735 9.73 -22.89 -18.39
C GLY A 735 8.85 -23.03 -17.14
N PHE A 736 7.63 -22.48 -17.14
CA PHE A 736 6.63 -22.78 -16.11
C PHE A 736 5.74 -23.97 -16.50
N GLN A 737 5.21 -24.66 -15.49
CA GLN A 737 4.12 -25.61 -15.64
C GLN A 737 2.95 -25.23 -14.73
N GLY A 738 1.74 -25.18 -15.28
CA GLY A 738 0.50 -25.00 -14.55
C GLY A 738 -0.16 -26.32 -14.19
N GLN A 739 -0.67 -26.44 -12.97
CA GLN A 739 -1.49 -27.55 -12.50
C GLN A 739 -2.80 -27.02 -11.91
N VAL A 740 -3.94 -27.60 -12.30
CA VAL A 740 -5.23 -27.31 -11.67
C VAL A 740 -5.41 -28.15 -10.40
N LEU A 741 -5.61 -27.51 -9.25
CA LEU A 741 -5.80 -28.14 -7.95
C LEU A 741 -7.27 -28.56 -7.71
N GLU A 742 -7.54 -29.21 -6.57
CA GLU A 742 -8.85 -29.80 -6.21
C GLU A 742 -10.02 -28.82 -6.19
N ARG A 743 -9.79 -27.53 -5.93
CA ARG A 743 -10.84 -26.51 -5.86
C ARG A 743 -10.74 -25.55 -7.05
N GLY A 744 -9.98 -25.94 -8.07
CA GLY A 744 -9.79 -25.18 -9.30
C GLY A 744 -8.68 -24.12 -9.23
N GLU A 745 -7.90 -24.00 -8.16
CA GLU A 745 -6.76 -23.10 -8.21
C GLU A 745 -5.74 -23.56 -9.26
N LEU A 746 -5.13 -22.61 -9.97
CA LEU A 746 -4.05 -22.86 -10.90
C LEU A 746 -2.72 -22.60 -10.19
N LEU A 747 -1.95 -23.64 -9.95
CA LEU A 747 -0.60 -23.58 -9.39
C LEU A 747 0.41 -23.60 -10.53
N LEU A 748 1.16 -22.51 -10.71
CA LEU A 748 2.29 -22.43 -11.63
C LEU A 748 3.59 -22.69 -10.87
N THR A 749 4.42 -23.57 -11.40
CA THR A 749 5.74 -23.89 -10.84
C THR A 749 6.82 -23.55 -11.86
N ASP A 750 7.85 -22.79 -11.47
CA ASP A 750 9.01 -22.55 -12.32
C ASP A 750 9.90 -23.80 -12.34
N LEU A 751 10.03 -24.43 -13.52
CA LEU A 751 10.86 -25.63 -13.70
C LEU A 751 12.29 -25.28 -14.14
N ALA A 752 12.56 -24.03 -14.54
CA ALA A 752 13.84 -23.63 -15.11
C ALA A 752 14.94 -23.38 -14.06
N GLY A 753 14.58 -23.20 -12.78
CA GLY A 753 15.52 -22.87 -11.69
C GLY A 753 16.18 -21.49 -11.85
N GLU A 754 17.04 -21.10 -10.89
CA GLU A 754 17.82 -19.85 -10.98
C GLU A 754 18.81 -19.91 -12.16
N GLN A 755 18.40 -19.43 -13.34
CA GLN A 755 19.35 -19.12 -14.40
C GLN A 755 20.15 -17.88 -13.96
N ARG A 756 21.47 -18.07 -13.75
CA ARG A 756 22.41 -16.96 -13.64
C ARG A 756 22.41 -16.22 -14.97
N GLU A 757 21.98 -14.96 -14.97
CA GLU A 757 22.20 -14.08 -16.11
C GLU A 757 23.72 -13.88 -16.27
N GLU A 758 24.31 -14.38 -17.36
CA GLU A 758 25.67 -13.98 -17.73
C GLU A 758 25.67 -12.48 -18.03
N GLY A 759 26.36 -11.71 -17.19
CA GLY A 759 26.30 -10.26 -17.21
C GLY A 759 27.13 -9.65 -18.33
N GLU A 760 26.45 -9.14 -19.36
CA GLU A 760 27.04 -8.18 -20.30
C GLU A 760 27.37 -6.85 -19.61
N THR A 761 28.55 -6.29 -19.90
CA THR A 761 29.09 -5.06 -19.27
C THR A 761 28.85 -3.78 -20.08
N ALA A 762 28.29 -3.90 -21.29
CA ALA A 762 27.94 -2.78 -22.15
C ALA A 762 26.79 -1.94 -21.55
N VAL A 763 26.75 -0.65 -21.91
CA VAL A 763 25.69 0.27 -21.46
C VAL A 763 24.37 -0.11 -22.12
N ASP A 764 23.42 -0.57 -21.32
CA ASP A 764 22.02 -0.77 -21.72
C ASP A 764 21.14 0.19 -20.90
N PRO A 765 20.38 1.10 -21.55
CA PRO A 765 19.49 2.06 -20.86
C PRO A 765 18.47 1.42 -19.92
N VAL A 766 17.97 0.22 -20.24
CA VAL A 766 17.02 -0.52 -19.38
C VAL A 766 17.73 -1.05 -18.15
N ARG A 767 18.87 -1.74 -18.32
CA ARG A 767 19.66 -2.25 -17.20
C ARG A 767 20.23 -1.11 -16.34
N LEU A 768 20.53 0.04 -16.92
CA LEU A 768 20.98 1.23 -16.20
C LEU A 768 19.94 1.66 -15.18
N GLU A 769 18.67 1.74 -15.59
CA GLU A 769 17.57 2.07 -14.69
C GLU A 769 17.35 0.98 -13.63
N VAL A 770 17.51 -0.31 -13.99
CA VAL A 770 17.44 -1.42 -13.03
C VAL A 770 18.50 -1.28 -11.94
N PHE A 771 19.78 -1.14 -12.30
CA PHE A 771 20.87 -1.01 -11.32
C PHE A 771 20.73 0.28 -10.48
N ASN A 772 20.30 1.39 -11.08
CA ASN A 772 20.04 2.62 -10.35
C ASN A 772 18.98 2.42 -9.27
N ASN A 773 17.86 1.76 -9.60
CA ASN A 773 16.83 1.43 -8.63
C ASN A 773 17.31 0.44 -7.56
N LEU A 774 18.16 -0.53 -7.92
CA LEU A 774 18.73 -1.49 -6.96
C LEU A 774 19.62 -0.79 -5.92
N PHE A 775 20.57 0.04 -6.36
CA PHE A 775 21.44 0.77 -5.43
C PHE A 775 20.65 1.77 -4.58
N ALA A 776 19.73 2.53 -5.19
CA ALA A 776 18.88 3.47 -4.47
C ALA A 776 18.07 2.78 -3.37
N SER A 777 17.47 1.63 -3.69
CA SER A 777 16.75 0.80 -2.72
C SER A 777 17.65 0.41 -1.54
N ILE A 778 18.90 0.01 -1.77
CA ILE A 778 19.82 -0.33 -0.67
C ILE A 778 20.06 0.87 0.25
N ALA A 779 20.32 2.06 -0.31
CA ALA A 779 20.55 3.26 0.49
C ALA A 779 19.30 3.69 1.29
N GLU A 780 18.10 3.58 0.70
CA GLU A 780 16.84 3.83 1.39
C GLU A 780 16.57 2.83 2.52
N GLN A 781 16.95 1.55 2.32
CA GLN A 781 16.87 0.53 3.37
C GLN A 781 17.80 0.84 4.54
N MET A 782 19.04 1.26 4.27
CA MET A 782 19.95 1.75 5.32
C MET A 782 19.31 2.91 6.10
N GLY A 783 18.69 3.87 5.41
CA GLY A 783 18.02 5.01 6.04
C GLY A 783 16.83 4.61 6.92
N THR A 784 16.02 3.65 6.45
CA THR A 784 14.89 3.10 7.21
C THR A 784 15.37 2.41 8.50
N THR A 785 16.45 1.62 8.41
CA THR A 785 17.06 1.00 9.59
C THR A 785 17.53 2.05 10.60
N LEU A 786 18.22 3.11 10.15
CA LEU A 786 18.71 4.18 11.01
C LEU A 786 17.56 4.92 11.71
N GLN A 787 16.54 5.32 10.96
CA GLN A 787 15.36 6.01 11.49
C GLN A 787 14.68 5.21 12.60
N ARG A 788 14.51 3.90 12.40
CA ARG A 788 13.79 3.02 13.35
C ARG A 788 14.58 2.72 14.62
N THR A 789 15.90 2.70 14.55
CA THR A 789 16.78 2.25 15.64
C THR A 789 17.42 3.38 16.45
N SER A 790 17.43 4.61 15.91
CA SER A 790 17.97 5.78 16.60
C SER A 790 17.17 6.11 17.88
N CYS A 791 17.80 6.82 18.82
CA CYS A 791 17.22 7.43 20.01
C CYS A 791 16.94 8.94 19.81
N SER A 792 17.64 9.62 18.92
CA SER A 792 17.48 11.05 18.65
C SER A 792 16.17 11.39 17.92
N THR A 793 15.41 12.34 18.46
CA THR A 793 14.22 12.91 17.80
C THR A 793 14.56 13.57 16.46
N ASN A 794 15.77 14.11 16.29
CA ASN A 794 16.21 14.70 15.03
C ASN A 794 16.30 13.64 13.92
N VAL A 795 16.77 12.44 14.24
CA VAL A 795 16.86 11.34 13.28
C VAL A 795 15.48 10.73 13.03
N LYS A 796 14.72 10.47 14.11
CA LYS A 796 13.43 9.76 14.06
C LYS A 796 12.32 10.52 13.35
N GLU A 797 12.09 11.79 13.75
CA GLU A 797 10.95 12.59 13.31
C GLU A 797 11.32 13.62 12.26
N ARG A 798 12.46 14.30 12.43
CA ARG A 798 12.90 15.37 11.51
C ARG A 798 13.65 14.83 10.29
N LEU A 799 14.03 13.54 10.32
CA LEU A 799 14.81 12.87 9.28
C LEU A 799 16.17 13.53 9.01
N ASP A 800 16.80 14.05 10.06
CA ASP A 800 18.08 14.75 10.00
C ASP A 800 19.26 13.76 10.00
N PHE A 801 19.34 12.98 8.94
CA PHE A 801 20.42 12.01 8.70
C PHE A 801 20.64 11.83 7.19
N SER A 802 21.60 11.02 6.77
CA SER A 802 21.81 10.59 5.38
C SER A 802 22.51 9.25 5.35
N CYS A 803 22.08 8.36 4.45
CA CYS A 803 22.75 7.08 4.18
C CYS A 803 23.21 7.04 2.71
N ALA A 804 24.41 6.52 2.47
CA ALA A 804 25.01 6.52 1.15
C ALA A 804 25.96 5.34 0.92
N ILE A 805 26.10 4.99 -0.36
CA ILE A 805 26.98 3.94 -0.85
C ILE A 805 28.09 4.60 -1.67
N PHE A 806 29.33 4.16 -1.43
CA PHE A 806 30.52 4.67 -2.06
C PHE A 806 31.30 3.56 -2.75
N THR A 807 32.04 3.92 -3.80
CA THR A 807 33.02 3.05 -4.44
C THR A 807 34.17 2.73 -3.47
N ALA A 808 35.01 1.75 -3.81
CA ALA A 808 36.25 1.46 -3.08
C ALA A 808 37.22 2.68 -3.00
N THR A 809 37.07 3.66 -3.89
CA THR A 809 37.84 4.93 -3.91
C THR A 809 37.17 6.06 -3.10
N GLY A 810 35.99 5.83 -2.54
CA GLY A 810 35.23 6.81 -1.76
C GLY A 810 34.38 7.78 -2.60
N ASP A 811 34.16 7.48 -3.88
CA ASP A 811 33.26 8.26 -4.74
C ASP A 811 31.80 7.87 -4.49
N LEU A 812 30.91 8.86 -4.46
CA LEU A 812 29.49 8.62 -4.23
C LEU A 812 28.88 7.82 -5.39
N VAL A 813 28.19 6.73 -5.08
CA VAL A 813 27.43 5.92 -6.05
C VAL A 813 25.97 6.32 -6.02
N VAL A 814 25.38 6.28 -4.83
CA VAL A 814 23.97 6.64 -4.58
C VAL A 814 23.80 7.04 -3.12
N ASN A 815 22.72 7.77 -2.83
CA ASN A 815 22.33 8.15 -1.49
C ASN A 815 20.81 8.10 -1.30
N ALA A 816 20.39 7.95 -0.05
CA ALA A 816 19.01 8.17 0.35
C ALA A 816 18.71 9.69 0.42
N PRO A 817 17.49 10.13 0.04
CA PRO A 817 17.12 11.53 0.00
C PRO A 817 16.72 12.04 1.39
N HIS A 818 17.67 12.58 2.16
CA HIS A 818 17.36 13.18 3.48
C HIS A 818 17.86 14.62 3.67
N ILE A 819 19.19 14.86 3.71
CA ILE A 819 19.74 16.20 3.98
C ILE A 819 20.82 16.59 2.95
N PRO A 820 20.63 17.65 2.15
CA PRO A 820 21.56 17.99 1.06
C PRO A 820 22.99 18.30 1.51
N VAL A 821 23.15 18.97 2.66
CA VAL A 821 24.48 19.34 3.19
C VAL A 821 25.33 18.12 3.54
N HIS A 822 24.71 17.02 3.96
CA HIS A 822 25.43 15.76 4.21
C HIS A 822 26.03 15.21 2.92
N LEU A 823 25.27 15.20 1.82
CA LEU A 823 25.61 14.50 0.59
C LEU A 823 26.89 15.03 -0.07
N GLY A 824 27.04 16.36 -0.13
CA GLY A 824 28.24 16.97 -0.71
C GLY A 824 29.50 16.71 0.13
N ALA A 825 29.37 16.60 1.45
CA ALA A 825 30.50 16.55 2.37
C ALA A 825 30.93 15.12 2.74
N MET A 826 30.01 14.14 2.72
CA MET A 826 30.29 12.75 3.10
C MET A 826 31.35 12.07 2.23
N SER A 827 31.39 12.32 0.91
CA SER A 827 32.45 11.74 0.05
C SER A 827 33.84 12.21 0.46
N VAL A 828 33.99 13.46 0.89
CA VAL A 828 35.26 13.98 1.44
C VAL A 828 35.63 13.26 2.73
N THR A 829 34.67 13.04 3.63
CA THR A 829 34.88 12.29 4.87
C THR A 829 35.32 10.85 4.61
N VAL A 830 34.64 10.14 3.71
CA VAL A 830 34.98 8.76 3.35
C VAL A 830 36.38 8.66 2.75
N LYS A 831 36.71 9.56 1.80
CA LYS A 831 38.06 9.63 1.21
C LYS A 831 39.13 9.91 2.25
N ARG A 832 38.83 10.72 3.26
CA ARG A 832 39.79 11.03 4.32
C ARG A 832 40.03 9.84 5.26
N ILE A 833 38.97 9.11 5.61
CA ILE A 833 39.08 7.86 6.39
C ILE A 833 39.90 6.82 5.63
N LEU A 834 39.71 6.67 4.31
CA LEU A 834 40.53 5.78 3.48
C LEU A 834 42.01 6.17 3.51
N GLN A 835 42.32 7.47 3.44
CA GLN A 835 43.70 7.97 3.49
C GLN A 835 44.36 7.75 4.86
N ASP A 836 43.61 7.95 5.95
CA ASP A 836 44.15 7.80 7.31
C ASP A 836 44.31 6.33 7.73
N ASN A 837 43.58 5.41 7.09
CA ASN A 837 43.51 4.00 7.48
C ASN A 837 43.78 3.09 6.25
N PRO A 838 45.04 2.90 5.82
CA PRO A 838 45.36 2.10 4.64
C PRO A 838 45.04 0.60 4.81
N ASP A 839 45.00 0.10 6.05
CA ASP A 839 44.79 -1.32 6.38
C ASP A 839 43.33 -1.59 6.85
N LEU A 840 42.34 -1.25 6.01
CA LEU A 840 40.94 -1.59 6.29
C LEU A 840 40.74 -3.11 6.25
N ALA A 841 40.18 -3.66 7.32
CA ALA A 841 39.86 -5.08 7.41
C ALA A 841 38.35 -5.34 7.39
N PRO A 842 37.91 -6.54 6.98
CA PRO A 842 36.52 -6.96 7.14
C PRO A 842 36.04 -6.81 8.59
N GLY A 843 34.86 -6.21 8.77
CA GLY A 843 34.26 -5.97 10.09
C GLY A 843 34.74 -4.71 10.81
N ASP A 844 35.59 -3.88 10.18
CA ASP A 844 35.96 -2.58 10.75
C ASP A 844 34.81 -1.56 10.70
N VAL A 845 34.73 -0.66 11.68
CA VAL A 845 33.78 0.46 11.69
C VAL A 845 34.45 1.71 12.24
N PHE A 846 34.24 2.84 11.58
CA PHE A 846 34.84 4.13 11.93
C PHE A 846 33.77 5.17 12.26
N VAL A 847 34.07 6.07 13.21
CA VAL A 847 33.22 7.19 13.65
C VAL A 847 34.01 8.49 13.57
N THR A 848 33.38 9.55 13.04
CA THR A 848 33.97 10.89 12.94
C THR A 848 32.91 11.98 12.84
N ASN A 849 33.17 13.17 13.37
CA ASN A 849 32.37 14.38 13.16
C ASN A 849 33.24 15.60 12.80
N ASP A 850 34.48 15.38 12.34
CA ASP A 850 35.48 16.43 12.15
C ASP A 850 35.13 17.36 10.97
N PRO A 851 34.79 18.64 11.22
CA PRO A 851 34.41 19.57 10.15
C PRO A 851 35.57 19.88 9.20
N TYR A 852 36.82 19.76 9.65
CA TYR A 852 37.99 19.96 8.78
C TYR A 852 38.21 18.79 7.81
N ARG A 853 37.48 17.68 7.99
CA ARG A 853 37.59 16.45 7.20
C ARG A 853 36.23 16.06 6.58
N GLY A 854 35.44 17.06 6.17
CA GLY A 854 34.15 16.85 5.50
C GLY A 854 32.96 16.68 6.44
N GLY A 855 33.13 16.86 7.76
CA GLY A 855 32.01 17.10 8.67
C GLY A 855 31.34 18.45 8.39
N SER A 856 30.05 18.58 8.71
CA SER A 856 29.30 19.84 8.60
C SER A 856 29.46 20.68 9.87
N HIS A 857 29.21 20.05 11.01
CA HIS A 857 29.39 20.57 12.37
C HIS A 857 29.46 19.36 13.34
N LEU A 858 29.76 19.59 14.62
CA LEU A 858 30.02 18.49 15.56
C LEU A 858 28.83 17.56 15.85
N PRO A 859 27.57 18.03 15.88
CA PRO A 859 26.43 17.13 16.02
C PRO A 859 26.24 16.13 14.89
N ASP A 860 26.79 16.40 13.70
CA ASP A 860 26.68 15.49 12.56
C ASP A 860 27.76 14.41 12.61
N VAL A 861 27.44 13.32 13.29
CA VAL A 861 28.33 12.17 13.44
C VAL A 861 28.20 11.26 12.23
N THR A 862 29.33 10.94 11.59
CA THR A 862 29.43 10.03 10.44
C THR A 862 30.02 8.69 10.87
N VAL A 863 29.34 7.60 10.51
CA VAL A 863 29.79 6.22 10.70
C VAL A 863 30.06 5.58 9.35
N ILE A 864 31.22 4.94 9.18
CA ILE A 864 31.68 4.36 7.92
C ILE A 864 32.02 2.87 8.13
N THR A 865 31.56 2.01 7.22
CA THR A 865 31.80 0.56 7.24
C THR A 865 32.24 0.07 5.85
N PRO A 866 33.43 -0.55 5.72
CA PRO A 866 33.94 -1.08 4.46
C PRO A 866 33.30 -2.44 4.11
N VAL A 867 33.04 -2.66 2.83
CA VAL A 867 32.45 -3.89 2.28
C VAL A 867 33.51 -4.66 1.52
N HIS A 868 33.81 -5.88 1.94
CA HIS A 868 34.83 -6.72 1.33
C HIS A 868 34.23 -7.93 0.63
N SER A 869 34.86 -8.39 -0.45
CA SER A 869 34.54 -9.67 -1.09
C SER A 869 34.93 -10.85 -0.18
N ALA A 870 34.45 -12.05 -0.52
CA ALA A 870 34.89 -13.29 0.15
C ALA A 870 36.42 -13.50 0.04
N ALA A 871 37.07 -12.92 -0.97
CA ALA A 871 38.52 -12.96 -1.16
C ALA A 871 39.27 -11.83 -0.42
N GLY A 872 38.56 -10.96 0.31
CA GLY A 872 39.14 -9.86 1.08
C GLY A 872 39.42 -8.58 0.28
N GLU A 873 38.94 -8.47 -0.96
CA GLU A 873 39.05 -7.24 -1.77
C GLU A 873 38.02 -6.20 -1.31
N LEU A 874 38.41 -4.94 -1.12
CA LEU A 874 37.49 -3.84 -0.84
C LEU A 874 36.63 -3.53 -2.07
N LEU A 875 35.33 -3.75 -1.98
CA LEU A 875 34.38 -3.53 -3.08
C LEU A 875 33.67 -2.17 -2.96
N PHE A 876 33.18 -1.85 -1.75
CA PHE A 876 32.38 -0.65 -1.47
C PHE A 876 32.71 -0.07 -0.09
N LEU A 877 32.21 1.13 0.18
CA LEU A 877 31.97 1.60 1.54
C LEU A 877 30.50 2.00 1.72
N THR A 878 29.97 1.70 2.88
CA THR A 878 28.67 2.22 3.34
C THR A 878 28.94 3.29 4.39
N ALA A 879 28.19 4.39 4.34
CA ALA A 879 28.27 5.40 5.39
C ALA A 879 26.91 5.99 5.72
N SER A 880 26.76 6.38 6.98
CA SER A 880 25.61 7.10 7.49
C SER A 880 26.07 8.31 8.30
N ARG A 881 25.42 9.45 8.12
CA ARG A 881 25.61 10.67 8.92
C ARG A 881 24.30 11.01 9.61
N ALA A 882 24.32 11.31 10.89
CA ALA A 882 23.13 11.60 11.67
C ALA A 882 23.37 12.80 12.60
N HIS A 883 22.37 13.66 12.75
CA HIS A 883 22.42 14.75 13.71
C HIS A 883 22.06 14.23 15.11
N HIS A 884 23.05 14.16 15.98
CA HIS A 884 22.87 13.79 17.38
C HIS A 884 22.24 14.98 18.12
N ALA A 885 21.22 14.74 18.94
CA ALA A 885 20.53 15.80 19.68
C ALA A 885 21.42 16.43 20.78
N GLU A 886 22.53 15.79 21.11
CA GLU A 886 23.44 16.17 22.17
C GLU A 886 24.83 15.61 21.81
N ILE A 887 25.90 16.41 21.89
CA ILE A 887 27.29 15.92 21.67
C ILE A 887 28.29 16.69 22.55
N GLY A 888 27.81 17.34 23.62
CA GLY A 888 28.56 18.25 24.47
C GLY A 888 28.36 19.72 24.11
N GLY A 889 29.34 20.56 24.40
CA GLY A 889 29.27 22.00 24.12
C GLY A 889 28.60 22.82 25.22
N ILE A 890 28.60 24.14 25.06
CA ILE A 890 28.18 25.08 26.12
C ILE A 890 26.66 25.16 26.33
N VAL A 891 25.87 24.70 25.35
CA VAL A 891 24.40 24.57 25.46
C VAL A 891 23.94 23.21 24.90
N PRO A 892 22.86 22.62 25.44
CA PRO A 892 22.21 21.45 24.84
C PRO A 892 21.80 21.69 23.39
N GLY A 893 21.82 20.63 22.56
CA GLY A 893 21.43 20.72 21.14
C GLY A 893 22.53 21.20 20.19
N SER A 894 23.58 21.83 20.71
CA SER A 894 24.83 22.14 19.99
C SER A 894 24.66 22.88 18.66
N MET A 895 24.27 24.16 18.71
CA MET A 895 24.61 25.15 17.68
C MET A 895 24.49 26.58 18.24
N PRO A 896 25.13 26.92 19.38
CA PRO A 896 24.95 28.24 19.96
C PRO A 896 25.52 29.30 19.01
N PRO A 897 24.75 30.33 18.63
CA PRO A 897 25.21 31.34 17.67
C PRO A 897 26.37 32.20 18.19
N PHE A 898 26.75 32.00 19.46
CA PHE A 898 27.83 32.67 20.16
C PHE A 898 29.09 31.81 20.38
N SER A 899 29.14 30.60 19.82
CA SER A 899 30.37 29.80 19.77
C SER A 899 31.50 30.57 19.08
N LYS A 900 32.68 30.58 19.70
CA LYS A 900 33.93 31.16 19.19
C LYS A 900 35.00 30.11 18.91
N ARG A 901 34.83 28.89 19.43
CA ARG A 901 35.75 27.76 19.25
C ARG A 901 34.94 26.48 19.04
N LEU A 902 35.49 25.56 18.25
CA LEU A 902 34.82 24.28 17.95
C LEU A 902 34.48 23.45 19.20
N SER A 903 35.34 23.51 20.24
CA SER A 903 35.07 22.84 21.52
C SER A 903 33.80 23.34 22.22
N GLU A 904 33.35 24.56 21.94
CA GLU A 904 32.13 25.14 22.52
C GLU A 904 30.86 24.59 21.85
N GLU A 905 30.98 24.01 20.66
CA GLU A 905 29.88 23.31 19.98
C GLU A 905 29.71 21.87 20.47
N GLY A 906 30.79 21.21 20.92
CA GLY A 906 30.72 19.79 21.25
C GLY A 906 32.06 19.06 21.34
N VAL A 907 31.99 17.74 21.47
CA VAL A 907 33.12 16.81 21.45
C VAL A 907 33.54 16.53 20.00
N LEU A 908 34.83 16.69 19.71
CA LEU A 908 35.43 16.40 18.40
C LEU A 908 35.92 14.96 18.34
N ILE A 909 35.37 14.18 17.41
CA ILE A 909 35.76 12.82 17.04
C ILE A 909 36.46 12.88 15.68
N ARG A 910 37.80 12.79 15.67
CA ARG A 910 38.58 12.94 14.43
C ARG A 910 38.53 11.71 13.52
N ASN A 911 39.02 10.59 14.02
CA ASN A 911 39.02 9.29 13.35
C ASN A 911 39.06 8.24 14.46
N PHE A 912 37.89 7.69 14.79
CA PHE A 912 37.78 6.70 15.85
C PHE A 912 37.39 5.36 15.27
N LYS A 913 38.26 4.36 15.41
CA LYS A 913 37.97 2.97 15.04
C LYS A 913 37.10 2.34 16.14
N LEU A 914 35.78 2.32 15.92
CA LEU A 914 34.78 1.80 16.84
C LEU A 914 34.75 0.29 16.88
N VAL A 915 34.86 -0.35 15.72
CA VAL A 915 35.00 -1.80 15.62
C VAL A 915 36.32 -2.10 14.93
N ASP A 916 37.15 -2.92 15.59
CA ASP A 916 38.43 -3.37 15.06
C ASP A 916 38.37 -4.87 14.80
N ARG A 917 38.23 -5.26 13.53
CA ARG A 917 38.12 -6.67 13.08
C ARG A 917 37.04 -7.43 13.87
N GLY A 918 35.87 -6.82 14.02
CA GLY A 918 34.75 -7.37 14.78
C GLY A 918 34.80 -7.15 16.31
N ARG A 919 35.89 -6.61 16.87
CA ARG A 919 35.98 -6.27 18.29
C ARG A 919 35.43 -4.87 18.56
N SER A 920 34.36 -4.78 19.37
CA SER A 920 33.79 -3.49 19.80
C SER A 920 34.73 -2.72 20.73
N ARG A 921 34.77 -1.38 20.54
CA ARG A 921 35.49 -0.39 21.35
C ARG A 921 34.56 0.71 21.86
N GLU A 922 33.34 0.33 22.20
CA GLU A 922 32.27 1.23 22.65
C GLU A 922 32.64 1.94 23.97
N THR A 923 33.27 1.22 24.91
CA THR A 923 33.73 1.81 26.18
C THR A 923 34.76 2.93 25.94
N GLU A 924 35.66 2.77 24.97
CA GLU A 924 36.61 3.81 24.61
C GLU A 924 35.95 4.99 23.91
N LEU A 925 34.85 4.78 23.17
CA LEU A 925 34.05 5.87 22.61
C LEU A 925 33.35 6.66 23.72
N GLU A 926 32.80 5.98 24.73
CA GLU A 926 32.19 6.62 25.90
C GLU A 926 33.21 7.51 26.65
N GLN A 927 34.42 6.99 26.85
CA GLN A 927 35.53 7.76 27.43
C GLN A 927 35.87 8.99 26.59
N LEU A 928 35.90 8.87 25.26
CA LEU A 928 36.14 10.00 24.37
C LEU A 928 35.05 11.07 24.52
N LEU A 929 33.77 10.66 24.52
CA LEU A 929 32.61 11.53 24.67
C LEU A 929 32.56 12.28 26.01
N THR A 930 33.20 11.72 27.05
CA THR A 930 33.22 12.29 28.40
C THR A 930 34.51 13.04 28.74
N SER A 931 35.51 13.05 27.85
CA SER A 931 36.85 13.59 28.12
C SER A 931 37.03 15.10 27.84
N GLY A 932 36.10 15.74 27.12
CA GLY A 932 36.22 17.14 26.68
C GLY A 932 35.90 18.18 27.76
N PRO A 933 36.24 19.47 27.54
CA PRO A 933 35.93 20.57 28.49
C PRO A 933 34.42 20.82 28.62
N TYR A 934 33.67 20.48 27.57
CA TYR A 934 32.21 20.50 27.54
C TYR A 934 31.72 19.14 27.06
N PRO A 935 31.78 18.10 27.91
CA PRO A 935 31.47 16.73 27.52
C PRO A 935 29.99 16.57 27.24
N THR A 936 29.63 15.47 26.56
CA THR A 936 28.21 15.13 26.36
C THR A 936 27.48 14.98 27.70
N ARG A 937 26.24 15.48 27.74
CA ARG A 937 25.33 15.30 28.87
C ARG A 937 24.54 13.98 28.80
N ARG A 938 24.57 13.30 27.64
CA ARG A 938 23.78 12.09 27.36
C ARG A 938 24.61 11.03 26.62
N PRO A 939 25.71 10.52 27.22
CA PRO A 939 26.59 9.55 26.55
C PRO A 939 25.85 8.28 26.11
N ALA A 940 24.88 7.80 26.90
CA ALA A 940 24.06 6.64 26.54
C ALA A 940 23.24 6.86 25.25
N ASP A 941 22.71 8.06 25.02
CA ASP A 941 21.97 8.38 23.80
C ASP A 941 22.93 8.45 22.59
N ASN A 942 24.12 9.02 22.77
CA ASN A 942 25.15 9.04 21.73
C ASN A 942 25.56 7.64 21.28
N LEU A 943 25.86 6.74 22.22
CA LEU A 943 26.25 5.37 21.91
C LEU A 943 25.12 4.60 21.22
N ALA A 944 23.88 4.84 21.63
CA ALA A 944 22.71 4.23 20.99
C ALA A 944 22.52 4.72 19.55
N ASP A 945 22.69 6.02 19.28
CA ASP A 945 22.61 6.56 17.93
C ASP A 945 23.78 6.09 17.03
N VAL A 946 25.00 5.98 17.58
CA VAL A 946 26.12 5.37 16.85
C VAL A 946 25.81 3.91 16.52
N SER A 947 25.27 3.14 17.48
CA SER A 947 24.86 1.74 17.25
C SER A 947 23.79 1.61 16.16
N ALA A 948 22.81 2.53 16.13
CA ALA A 948 21.81 2.62 15.08
C ALA A 948 22.45 2.87 13.69
N GLN A 949 23.46 3.74 13.62
CA GLN A 949 24.24 4.00 12.41
C GLN A 949 25.06 2.77 11.97
N VAL A 950 25.64 2.00 12.90
CA VAL A 950 26.32 0.74 12.58
C VAL A 950 25.35 -0.29 11.99
N ALA A 951 24.16 -0.43 12.58
CA ALA A 951 23.12 -1.34 12.08
C ALA A 951 22.69 -0.96 10.66
N ALA A 952 22.45 0.32 10.41
CA ALA A 952 22.13 0.85 9.08
C ALA A 952 23.21 0.52 8.05
N ASN A 953 24.48 0.74 8.38
CA ASN A 953 25.59 0.40 7.49
C ASN A 953 25.69 -1.12 7.22
N HIS A 954 25.49 -1.96 8.23
CA HIS A 954 25.45 -3.43 8.07
C HIS A 954 24.33 -3.90 7.15
N THR A 955 23.15 -3.27 7.20
CA THR A 955 22.07 -3.53 6.22
C THR A 955 22.57 -3.31 4.79
N GLY A 956 23.28 -2.20 4.55
CA GLY A 956 23.88 -1.90 3.25
C GLY A 956 24.93 -2.94 2.82
N VAL A 957 25.82 -3.33 3.75
CA VAL A 957 26.85 -4.37 3.52
C VAL A 957 26.21 -5.67 3.04
N SER A 958 25.19 -6.18 3.74
CA SER A 958 24.54 -7.45 3.42
C SER A 958 23.86 -7.41 2.04
N GLN A 959 23.13 -6.34 1.73
CA GLN A 959 22.42 -6.24 0.45
C GLN A 959 23.38 -6.04 -0.73
N LEU A 960 24.48 -5.31 -0.56
CA LEU A 960 25.50 -5.16 -1.60
C LEU A 960 26.19 -6.49 -1.93
N LEU A 961 26.48 -7.31 -0.92
CA LEU A 961 27.07 -8.64 -1.15
C LEU A 961 26.11 -9.57 -1.90
N SER A 962 24.82 -9.55 -1.55
CA SER A 962 23.79 -10.30 -2.28
C SER A 962 23.64 -9.84 -3.73
N LEU A 963 23.76 -8.54 -3.99
CA LEU A 963 23.76 -7.99 -5.35
C LEU A 963 24.94 -8.50 -6.19
N VAL A 964 26.14 -8.55 -5.59
CA VAL A 964 27.35 -9.08 -6.24
C VAL A 964 27.24 -10.58 -6.50
N GLU A 965 26.67 -11.34 -5.57
CA GLU A 965 26.41 -12.78 -5.74
C GLU A 965 25.49 -13.07 -6.94
N ARG A 966 24.47 -12.21 -7.15
CA ARG A 966 23.49 -12.39 -8.22
C ARG A 966 23.99 -12.03 -9.62
N TYR A 967 24.60 -10.85 -9.78
CA TYR A 967 24.95 -10.30 -11.11
C TYR A 967 26.44 -10.42 -11.46
N GLY A 968 27.26 -10.84 -10.51
CA GLY A 968 28.71 -10.87 -10.63
C GLY A 968 29.35 -9.48 -10.47
N TRP A 969 30.52 -9.45 -9.84
CA TRP A 969 31.26 -8.20 -9.58
C TRP A 969 31.56 -7.37 -10.84
N PRO A 970 31.98 -7.94 -11.99
CA PRO A 970 32.27 -7.15 -13.18
C PRO A 970 31.08 -6.33 -13.68
N THR A 971 29.88 -6.92 -13.67
CA THR A 971 28.62 -6.28 -14.08
C THR A 971 28.25 -5.15 -13.12
N VAL A 972 28.24 -5.45 -11.82
CA VAL A 972 27.89 -4.46 -10.78
C VAL A 972 28.80 -3.24 -10.87
N ARG A 973 30.12 -3.48 -10.99
CA ARG A 973 31.12 -2.41 -11.14
C ARG A 973 30.92 -1.59 -12.42
N ALA A 974 30.62 -2.23 -13.56
CA ALA A 974 30.37 -1.53 -14.82
C ALA A 974 29.15 -0.60 -14.71
N TYR A 975 28.02 -1.11 -14.20
CA TYR A 975 26.80 -0.33 -14.07
C TYR A 975 26.89 0.80 -13.05
N MET A 976 27.69 0.65 -11.99
CA MET A 976 28.04 1.80 -11.12
C MET A 976 28.71 2.93 -11.91
N GLY A 977 29.70 2.59 -12.74
CA GLY A 977 30.38 3.57 -13.58
C GLY A 977 29.43 4.23 -14.58
N HIS A 978 28.53 3.45 -15.19
CA HIS A 978 27.52 3.98 -16.11
C HIS A 978 26.56 4.95 -15.43
N ILE A 979 26.12 4.67 -14.20
CA ILE A 979 25.27 5.57 -13.40
C ILE A 979 26.00 6.89 -13.10
N GLN A 980 27.26 6.81 -12.66
CA GLN A 980 28.07 8.00 -12.37
C GLN A 980 28.28 8.87 -13.62
N ASN A 981 28.58 8.25 -14.77
CA ASN A 981 28.73 8.96 -16.05
C ASN A 981 27.42 9.62 -16.50
N ALA A 982 26.30 8.90 -16.39
CA ALA A 982 24.98 9.43 -16.72
C ALA A 982 24.61 10.64 -15.83
N ALA A 983 24.92 10.57 -14.53
CA ALA A 983 24.69 11.68 -13.61
C ALA A 983 25.56 12.90 -13.93
N ALA A 984 26.83 12.69 -14.26
CA ALA A 984 27.77 13.76 -14.64
C ALA A 984 27.37 14.48 -15.94
N THR A 985 26.71 13.78 -16.87
CA THR A 985 26.23 14.35 -18.14
C THR A 985 24.93 15.16 -17.99
N LYS A 986 24.25 15.02 -16.84
CA LYS A 986 22.94 15.66 -16.55
C LYS A 986 23.06 17.04 -15.89
N MET A 987 24.25 17.36 -15.36
CA MET A 987 24.63 18.69 -14.87
C MET A 987 25.18 19.52 -16.03
#